data_AF-A0A353DLQ4-F1
#
_entry.id   AF-A0A353DLQ4-F1
#
_cell.length_a   1.000
_cell.length_b   1.000
_cell.length_c   1.000
_cell.angle_alpha   90.00
_cell.angle_beta   90.00
_cell.angle_gamma   90.00
#
_symmetry.space_group_name_H-M   'P 1'
#
loop_
_entity.id
_entity.type
_entity.pdbx_description
1 polymer ?
#
loop_
_entity_poly.entity_id
_entity_poly.type
_entity_poly.pdbx_seq_one_letter_code
_entity_poly.pdbx_strand_id
1 'polypeptide(L)'
;PANIYLGGQQYLDYNRTYSDAIENVYLGYKWYETADQEHYWDSASNEYGKGYDAVVSAPFGYGLSYNDYSWSVGEIKLKTNDEEEGALYQPGAAFTDKTKIEFPVTVTNNGKVPGQDVVEIYAIAPYYGHTQNSAIEKPYVNLAGFGKTNILQPGASETITITVDPYDFASYDCYDRNENGFKGYELEHGEYTLSLRINSHTVKEVNYANEMTAGDFKFNIAEDIKIDKDPVTGKTVKNLFTGSDAIDVTPIDATEKDGSFDPVIHWLSRKSFTNIDDLKTSYNARRNATPSAKFYQSNTERIKAWDNATGTDEFGEAIPTENPIWNASNGLKVADDGIINEYGEKLGADYNAEEWEPLLNQLKMEEVIDMIGGYYGSKSLASVGKPFLTDLDGPSQIKSFAGALPRGTGYPTMTTIAATWNAKLLYEFGKSFGDDMIGVGVMGDWGFAMDCHRTSFFGRNHESPSEDMMLAGTLMAQAVRGLSTRGRYNMMKHFALYGYGGEQIYMTEQGLRENFLKSFRKVVLDGGCLGVMTTYQGVGSEHSETTQALLRGVLRNEWGFKGAITTDYIGHNPYCDTLLRCGGDFGMGVKPGTIEGVKYDYSSSPRVQHMIREVAHHVLYMWLRADYYQKQYLANPGTDDDKFFSSTSIDSWCWWKPLLLTINITAGTLLTMWGAMVIVSFFTKDPEKKQKKAKEAK
;
A
#
# COMPACT_ATOMS: atom_id res chain seq x y z
N PRO A 1 -2.45 -24.92 1.13
CA PRO A 1 -2.43 -23.57 1.73
C PRO A 1 -1.41 -22.71 0.97
N ALA A 2 -1.76 -21.45 0.71
CA ALA A 2 -1.19 -20.53 -0.28
C ALA A 2 -1.20 -21.02 -1.76
N ASN A 3 -0.52 -22.13 -2.08
CA ASN A 3 -0.39 -22.59 -3.48
C ASN A 3 -1.33 -23.74 -3.78
N ILE A 4 -1.79 -24.44 -2.74
CA ILE A 4 -2.82 -25.44 -2.89
C ILE A 4 -4.12 -24.68 -3.08
N TYR A 5 -4.47 -24.43 -4.34
CA TYR A 5 -5.86 -24.26 -4.74
C TYR A 5 -6.58 -25.50 -4.23
N LEU A 6 -7.15 -25.41 -3.03
CA LEU A 6 -7.95 -26.49 -2.45
C LEU A 6 -9.30 -26.62 -3.18
N GLY A 7 -9.43 -26.07 -4.39
CA GLY A 7 -10.65 -26.17 -5.16
C GLY A 7 -11.82 -25.58 -4.41
N GLY A 8 -11.63 -24.37 -3.85
CA GLY A 8 -12.65 -23.50 -3.23
C GLY A 8 -14.02 -24.13 -3.29
N GLN A 9 -14.35 -25.07 -2.39
CA GLN A 9 -15.70 -25.63 -2.36
C GLN A 9 -16.58 -24.43 -2.03
N GLN A 10 -17.21 -23.89 -3.06
CA GLN A 10 -18.18 -22.83 -2.93
C GLN A 10 -19.41 -23.49 -2.33
N TYR A 11 -19.48 -23.40 -1.02
CA TYR A 11 -20.67 -23.73 -0.30
C TYR A 11 -21.66 -22.58 -0.41
N LEU A 12 -22.93 -22.88 -0.21
CA LEU A 12 -23.97 -21.87 -0.17
C LEU A 12 -24.26 -21.49 1.28
N ASP A 13 -24.31 -20.20 1.58
CA ASP A 13 -24.96 -19.67 2.76
C ASP A 13 -26.12 -18.76 2.33
N TYR A 14 -27.35 -19.21 2.58
CA TYR A 14 -28.58 -18.59 2.06
C TYR A 14 -28.50 -18.20 0.57
N ASN A 15 -28.07 -19.14 -0.28
CA ASN A 15 -27.88 -19.00 -1.73
C ASN A 15 -26.71 -18.11 -2.19
N ARG A 16 -25.82 -17.67 -1.30
CA ARG A 16 -24.58 -16.98 -1.67
C ARG A 16 -23.38 -17.88 -1.49
N THR A 17 -22.41 -17.74 -2.37
CA THR A 17 -21.18 -18.54 -2.29
C THR A 17 -20.26 -17.98 -1.20
N TYR A 18 -19.62 -18.85 -0.41
CA TYR A 18 -18.64 -18.42 0.57
C TYR A 18 -17.35 -19.24 0.50
N SER A 19 -16.29 -18.69 1.09
CA SER A 19 -15.00 -19.33 1.34
C SER A 19 -14.54 -19.10 2.77
N ASP A 20 -14.01 -20.14 3.39
CA ASP A 20 -13.33 -20.05 4.68
C ASP A 20 -11.82 -19.94 4.43
N ALA A 21 -11.21 -18.84 4.88
CA ALA A 21 -9.78 -18.56 4.76
C ALA A 21 -9.01 -19.29 5.87
N ILE A 22 -9.01 -20.63 5.80
CA ILE A 22 -8.49 -21.50 6.88
C ILE A 22 -7.01 -21.28 7.19
N GLU A 23 -6.23 -20.72 6.25
CA GLU A 23 -4.79 -20.52 6.39
C GLU A 23 -4.37 -19.43 7.38
N ASN A 24 -5.30 -18.57 7.84
CA ASN A 24 -5.04 -17.57 8.88
C ASN A 24 -3.83 -16.68 8.53
N VAL A 25 -2.78 -16.66 9.38
CA VAL A 25 -1.56 -15.86 9.18
C VAL A 25 -0.59 -16.48 8.17
N TYR A 26 -0.78 -17.75 7.79
CA TYR A 26 0.16 -18.54 7.01
C TYR A 26 -0.09 -18.42 5.49
N LEU A 27 0.31 -17.29 4.91
CA LEU A 27 0.22 -17.02 3.45
C LEU A 27 1.60 -16.96 2.78
N GLY A 28 1.69 -17.49 1.56
CA GLY A 28 2.94 -17.50 0.79
C GLY A 28 4.08 -18.21 1.53
N TYR A 29 5.27 -17.63 1.51
CA TYR A 29 6.44 -18.11 2.25
C TYR A 29 6.18 -18.32 3.74
N LYS A 30 5.29 -17.54 4.38
CA LYS A 30 4.93 -17.73 5.79
C LYS A 30 4.39 -19.14 6.04
N TRP A 31 3.70 -19.75 5.08
CA TRP A 31 3.31 -21.16 5.16
C TRP A 31 4.50 -22.09 4.90
N TYR A 32 5.25 -21.90 3.82
CA TYR A 32 6.32 -22.82 3.42
C TYR A 32 7.47 -22.92 4.42
N GLU A 33 7.93 -21.77 4.92
CA GLU A 33 9.00 -21.70 5.91
C GLU A 33 8.55 -22.23 7.27
N THR A 34 7.30 -21.95 7.67
CA THR A 34 6.75 -22.53 8.91
C THR A 34 6.59 -24.04 8.78
N ALA A 35 6.09 -24.52 7.65
CA ALA A 35 5.96 -25.95 7.39
C ALA A 35 7.31 -26.68 7.49
N ASP A 36 8.36 -26.08 6.94
CA ASP A 36 9.71 -26.63 7.04
C ASP A 36 10.22 -26.66 8.48
N GLN A 37 10.05 -25.54 9.20
CA GLN A 37 10.41 -25.45 10.61
C GLN A 37 9.66 -26.45 11.50
N GLU A 38 8.44 -26.83 11.10
CA GLU A 38 7.62 -27.85 11.75
C GLU A 38 7.84 -29.27 11.17
N HIS A 39 8.94 -29.48 10.45
CA HIS A 39 9.35 -30.79 9.91
C HIS A 39 8.34 -31.43 8.95
N TYR A 40 7.44 -30.62 8.37
CA TYR A 40 6.38 -31.10 7.52
C TYR A 40 6.91 -31.73 6.22
N TRP A 41 8.04 -31.21 5.72
CA TRP A 41 8.65 -31.65 4.47
C TRP A 41 9.65 -32.79 4.64
N ASP A 42 9.95 -33.26 5.85
CA ASP A 42 11.00 -34.29 6.11
C ASP A 42 10.85 -35.56 5.26
N SER A 43 9.60 -35.92 4.93
CA SER A 43 9.27 -37.09 4.09
C SER A 43 9.22 -36.80 2.59
N ALA A 44 9.23 -35.53 2.19
CA ALA A 44 9.17 -35.12 0.79
C ALA A 44 10.47 -35.48 0.06
N SER A 45 10.34 -36.19 -1.06
CA SER A 45 11.45 -36.52 -1.93
C SER A 45 10.96 -36.69 -3.37
N ASN A 46 11.63 -36.01 -4.30
CA ASN A 46 11.36 -36.13 -5.72
C ASN A 46 12.67 -35.96 -6.52
N GLU A 47 12.57 -35.78 -7.85
CA GLU A 47 13.73 -35.61 -8.73
C GLU A 47 14.51 -34.31 -8.50
N TYR A 48 13.92 -33.33 -7.80
CA TYR A 48 14.51 -32.01 -7.53
C TYR A 48 15.20 -31.93 -6.17
N GLY A 49 14.91 -32.83 -5.22
CA GLY A 49 15.54 -32.81 -3.90
C GLY A 49 14.84 -33.66 -2.83
N LYS A 50 15.17 -33.35 -1.57
CA LYS A 50 14.55 -33.90 -0.35
C LYS A 50 14.18 -32.76 0.58
N GLY A 51 13.21 -32.96 1.47
CA GLY A 51 12.83 -31.93 2.43
C GLY A 51 12.26 -30.69 1.73
N TYR A 52 12.69 -29.52 2.20
CA TYR A 52 12.38 -28.22 1.60
C TYR A 52 12.64 -28.16 0.09
N ASP A 53 13.81 -28.62 -0.38
CA ASP A 53 14.23 -28.57 -1.78
C ASP A 53 13.32 -29.38 -2.72
N ALA A 54 12.59 -30.37 -2.18
CA ALA A 54 11.61 -31.11 -2.96
C ALA A 54 10.34 -30.29 -3.24
N VAL A 55 10.08 -29.22 -2.48
CA VAL A 55 8.79 -28.51 -2.46
C VAL A 55 8.92 -27.05 -2.88
N VAL A 56 10.01 -26.38 -2.50
CA VAL A 56 10.25 -24.97 -2.82
C VAL A 56 11.42 -24.87 -3.80
N SER A 57 11.13 -24.44 -5.03
CA SER A 57 12.17 -24.24 -6.05
C SER A 57 12.88 -22.89 -5.92
N ALA A 58 12.15 -21.84 -5.52
CA ALA A 58 12.68 -20.49 -5.30
C ALA A 58 11.93 -19.88 -4.11
N PRO A 59 12.62 -19.65 -2.97
CA PRO A 59 12.02 -19.01 -1.81
C PRO A 59 11.63 -17.55 -2.10
N PHE A 60 10.76 -16.97 -1.27
CA PHE A 60 10.42 -15.54 -1.39
C PHE A 60 11.67 -14.67 -1.20
N GLY A 61 11.84 -13.61 -1.99
CA GLY A 61 13.06 -12.79 -2.00
C GLY A 61 14.22 -13.36 -2.82
N TYR A 62 14.13 -14.61 -3.29
CA TYR A 62 15.19 -15.21 -4.10
C TYR A 62 15.47 -14.44 -5.40
N GLY A 63 16.75 -14.09 -5.61
CA GLY A 63 17.25 -13.52 -6.85
C GLY A 63 18.75 -13.74 -6.98
N LEU A 64 19.21 -14.05 -8.20
CA LEU A 64 20.63 -14.18 -8.50
C LEU A 64 21.22 -12.87 -9.04
N SER A 65 22.54 -12.78 -8.99
CA SER A 65 23.31 -11.73 -9.67
C SER A 65 24.42 -12.34 -10.50
N TYR A 66 25.01 -11.56 -11.41
CA TYR A 66 26.24 -11.95 -12.12
C TYR A 66 27.50 -11.76 -11.26
N ASN A 67 27.35 -11.25 -10.03
CA ASN A 67 28.40 -11.04 -9.05
C ASN A 67 28.06 -11.73 -7.72
N ASP A 68 29.09 -11.92 -6.91
CA ASP A 68 28.95 -12.26 -5.49
C ASP A 68 29.06 -11.00 -4.63
N TYR A 69 28.34 -10.96 -3.52
CA TYR A 69 28.36 -9.84 -2.56
C TYR A 69 28.65 -10.31 -1.15
N SER A 70 29.48 -9.54 -0.44
CA SER A 70 29.74 -9.72 1.00
C SER A 70 29.10 -8.58 1.79
N TRP A 71 28.58 -8.90 2.97
CA TRP A 71 27.90 -7.94 3.84
C TRP A 71 28.69 -7.78 5.13
N SER A 72 28.87 -6.54 5.56
CA SER A 72 29.39 -6.20 6.88
C SER A 72 28.38 -5.33 7.61
N VAL A 73 27.97 -5.77 8.80
CA VAL A 73 27.00 -5.06 9.63
C VAL A 73 27.76 -4.14 10.57
N GLY A 74 27.42 -2.86 10.55
CA GLY A 74 27.96 -1.85 11.48
C GLY A 74 27.28 -1.93 12.84
N GLU A 75 27.48 -0.90 13.66
CA GLU A 75 26.83 -0.80 14.96
C GLU A 75 25.30 -0.68 14.81
N ILE A 76 24.56 -1.69 15.26
CA ILE A 76 23.09 -1.68 15.24
C ILE A 76 22.61 -0.76 16.36
N LYS A 77 21.71 0.17 16.02
CA LYS A 77 21.18 1.19 16.94
C LYS A 77 19.70 0.95 17.22
N LEU A 78 19.33 1.04 18.49
CA LEU A 78 17.95 0.97 18.97
C LEU A 78 17.55 2.38 19.40
N LYS A 79 16.80 3.08 18.55
CA LYS A 79 16.33 4.44 18.84
C LYS A 79 14.91 4.43 19.37
N THR A 80 14.62 5.27 20.34
CA THR A 80 13.26 5.64 20.70
C THR A 80 13.06 7.10 20.29
N ASN A 81 11.81 7.53 20.09
CA ASN A 81 11.51 8.89 19.60
C ASN A 81 12.12 10.03 20.46
N ASP A 82 12.57 9.73 21.68
CA ASP A 82 13.13 10.70 22.64
C ASP A 82 14.68 10.72 22.66
N GLU A 83 15.37 9.87 21.89
CA GLU A 83 16.83 9.71 21.95
C GLU A 83 17.51 9.80 20.56
N GLU A 84 18.35 10.82 20.34
CA GLU A 84 19.06 11.04 19.06
C GLU A 84 20.14 9.99 18.76
N GLU A 85 20.88 9.51 19.76
CA GLU A 85 21.99 8.58 19.55
C GLU A 85 21.56 7.10 19.48
N GLY A 86 20.53 6.71 20.22
CA GLY A 86 20.02 5.34 20.36
C GLY A 86 20.98 4.41 21.13
N ALA A 87 20.43 3.39 21.80
CA ALA A 87 21.23 2.37 22.47
C ALA A 87 21.91 1.43 21.45
N LEU A 88 23.14 1.01 21.73
CA LEU A 88 23.85 0.04 20.90
C LEU A 88 23.36 -1.38 21.20
N TYR A 89 23.17 -2.18 20.14
CA TYR A 89 22.82 -3.58 20.27
C TYR A 89 23.87 -4.38 21.04
N GLN A 90 23.38 -5.29 21.88
CA GLN A 90 24.11 -6.40 22.50
C GLN A 90 23.22 -7.64 22.40
N PRO A 91 23.76 -8.87 22.37
CA PRO A 91 22.94 -10.08 22.37
C PRO A 91 21.92 -10.09 23.53
N GLY A 92 20.64 -10.26 23.19
CA GLY A 92 19.53 -10.19 24.14
C GLY A 92 19.07 -8.77 24.46
N ALA A 93 19.47 -7.76 23.68
CA ALA A 93 18.98 -6.39 23.85
C ALA A 93 17.45 -6.34 23.82
N ALA A 94 16.88 -5.52 24.71
CA ALA A 94 15.44 -5.29 24.77
C ALA A 94 15.02 -4.20 23.78
N PHE A 95 13.80 -4.30 23.28
CA PHE A 95 13.14 -3.26 22.49
C PHE A 95 11.68 -3.14 22.89
N THR A 96 11.03 -2.07 22.43
CA THR A 96 9.60 -1.81 22.61
C THR A 96 8.93 -1.56 21.27
N ASP A 97 7.60 -1.47 21.24
CA ASP A 97 6.81 -1.02 20.09
C ASP A 97 7.20 0.38 19.58
N LYS A 98 7.87 1.19 20.41
CA LYS A 98 8.36 2.53 20.07
C LYS A 98 9.81 2.55 19.59
N THR A 99 10.50 1.42 19.65
CA THR A 99 11.90 1.33 19.23
C THR A 99 12.00 1.25 17.71
N LYS A 100 12.91 1.98 17.09
CA LYS A 100 13.34 1.83 15.70
C LYS A 100 14.72 1.20 15.69
N ILE A 101 14.85 0.02 15.10
CA ILE A 101 16.10 -0.76 15.09
C ILE A 101 16.80 -0.53 13.75
N GLU A 102 17.91 0.19 13.76
CA GLU A 102 18.66 0.57 12.56
C GLU A 102 19.83 -0.40 12.32
N PHE A 103 19.80 -1.09 11.17
CA PHE A 103 20.86 -1.95 10.68
C PHE A 103 21.66 -1.26 9.58
N PRO A 104 22.83 -0.68 9.89
CA PRO A 104 23.76 -0.22 8.86
C PRO A 104 24.47 -1.44 8.25
N VAL A 105 24.19 -1.73 6.98
CA VAL A 105 24.77 -2.88 6.26
C VAL A 105 25.61 -2.37 5.10
N THR A 106 26.91 -2.61 5.19
CA THR A 106 27.87 -2.34 4.11
C THR A 106 27.93 -3.53 3.18
N VAL A 107 27.45 -3.35 1.95
CA VAL A 107 27.45 -4.36 0.90
C VAL A 107 28.63 -4.09 -0.04
N THR A 108 29.43 -5.11 -0.34
CA THR A 108 30.57 -5.02 -1.27
C THR A 108 30.39 -5.93 -2.46
N ASN A 109 30.56 -5.40 -3.67
CA ASN A 109 30.56 -6.19 -4.91
C ASN A 109 31.92 -6.86 -5.10
N ASN A 110 31.99 -8.19 -4.91
CA ASN A 110 33.21 -8.98 -5.08
C ASN A 110 33.36 -9.56 -6.49
N GLY A 111 32.41 -9.26 -7.39
CA GLY A 111 32.39 -9.76 -8.75
C GLY A 111 33.22 -8.94 -9.73
N LYS A 112 32.86 -9.03 -11.01
CA LYS A 112 33.65 -8.46 -12.13
C LYS A 112 32.87 -7.45 -12.98
N VAL A 113 31.57 -7.30 -12.74
CA VAL A 113 30.72 -6.36 -13.47
C VAL A 113 29.95 -5.46 -12.51
N PRO A 114 29.45 -4.30 -12.95
CA PRO A 114 28.56 -3.49 -12.12
C PRO A 114 27.29 -4.25 -11.75
N GLY A 115 26.77 -4.06 -10.54
CA GLY A 115 25.54 -4.71 -10.09
C GLY A 115 24.98 -4.13 -8.81
N GLN A 116 23.84 -4.64 -8.37
CA GLN A 116 23.16 -4.25 -7.12
C GLN A 116 22.83 -5.50 -6.33
N ASP A 117 22.65 -5.34 -5.02
CA ASP A 117 22.21 -6.41 -4.12
C ASP A 117 21.06 -5.92 -3.21
N VAL A 118 20.28 -6.86 -2.70
CA VAL A 118 19.16 -6.61 -1.77
C VAL A 118 19.51 -7.23 -0.43
N VAL A 119 19.39 -6.44 0.63
CA VAL A 119 19.48 -6.92 2.01
C VAL A 119 18.07 -7.03 2.55
N GLU A 120 17.69 -8.23 2.99
CA GLU A 120 16.39 -8.52 3.59
C GLU A 120 16.57 -8.86 5.07
N ILE A 121 15.73 -8.30 5.93
CA ILE A 121 15.70 -8.57 7.36
C ILE A 121 14.36 -9.19 7.70
N TYR A 122 14.41 -10.37 8.29
CA TYR A 122 13.23 -11.12 8.73
C TYR A 122 13.17 -11.20 10.24
N ALA A 123 11.98 -11.07 10.81
CA ALA A 123 11.69 -11.31 12.21
C ALA A 123 11.24 -12.76 12.43
N ILE A 124 11.83 -13.38 13.46
CA ILE A 124 11.44 -14.67 14.03
C ILE A 124 10.97 -14.39 15.45
N ALA A 125 9.67 -14.52 15.68
CA ALA A 125 9.02 -14.25 16.97
C ALA A 125 8.93 -15.52 17.84
N PRO A 126 8.88 -15.38 19.18
CA PRO A 126 8.64 -16.50 20.06
C PRO A 126 7.25 -17.11 19.80
N TYR A 127 7.18 -18.44 19.85
CA TYR A 127 5.94 -19.18 19.63
C TYR A 127 5.72 -20.22 20.72
N TYR A 128 4.61 -20.09 21.43
CA TYR A 128 4.32 -20.87 22.63
C TYR A 128 3.37 -22.06 22.40
N GLY A 129 2.78 -22.19 21.21
CA GLY A 129 1.76 -23.23 20.94
C GLY A 129 2.27 -24.68 21.03
N HIS A 130 3.58 -24.90 21.04
CA HIS A 130 4.18 -26.22 21.31
C HIS A 130 4.12 -26.63 22.79
N THR A 131 3.95 -25.66 23.68
CA THR A 131 3.94 -25.85 25.14
C THR A 131 2.60 -25.45 25.77
N GLN A 132 1.82 -24.61 25.10
CA GLN A 132 0.56 -24.06 25.57
C GLN A 132 -0.59 -24.49 24.66
N ASN A 133 -1.78 -24.66 25.23
CA ASN A 133 -2.96 -25.05 24.46
C ASN A 133 -3.61 -23.88 23.71
N SER A 134 -3.40 -22.67 24.19
CA SER A 134 -3.84 -21.43 23.59
C SER A 134 -2.59 -20.57 23.40
N ALA A 135 -2.28 -20.20 22.16
CA ALA A 135 -1.15 -19.36 21.82
C ALA A 135 -1.52 -18.50 20.61
N ILE A 136 -0.94 -17.31 20.52
CA ILE A 136 -1.10 -16.46 19.34
C ILE A 136 -0.37 -17.14 18.17
N GLU A 137 -1.09 -17.38 17.08
CA GLU A 137 -0.52 -18.00 15.89
C GLU A 137 0.50 -17.05 15.25
N LYS A 138 1.70 -17.55 14.92
CA LYS A 138 2.76 -16.77 14.27
C LYS A 138 3.49 -17.60 13.23
N PRO A 139 3.78 -17.02 12.05
CA PRO A 139 4.69 -17.66 11.12
C PRO A 139 6.09 -17.78 11.74
N TYR A 140 6.86 -18.78 11.31
CA TYR A 140 8.25 -18.93 11.74
C TYR A 140 9.09 -17.72 11.39
N VAL A 141 8.87 -17.15 10.20
CA VAL A 141 9.66 -16.03 9.67
C VAL A 141 8.73 -15.04 8.96
N ASN A 142 8.99 -13.75 9.14
CA ASN A 142 8.19 -12.67 8.56
C ASN A 142 9.10 -11.50 8.14
N LEU A 143 8.92 -10.94 6.95
CA LEU A 143 9.72 -9.82 6.46
C LEU A 143 9.51 -8.59 7.35
N ALA A 144 10.60 -8.02 7.86
CA ALA A 144 10.59 -6.93 8.83
C ALA A 144 11.31 -5.66 8.32
N GLY A 145 12.24 -5.81 7.36
CA GLY A 145 12.90 -4.68 6.70
C GLY A 145 13.58 -5.12 5.42
N PHE A 146 13.82 -4.20 4.50
CA PHE A 146 14.69 -4.46 3.35
C PHE A 146 15.31 -3.17 2.83
N GLY A 147 16.40 -3.32 2.07
CA GLY A 147 17.04 -2.22 1.37
C GLY A 147 17.82 -2.72 0.16
N LYS A 148 17.96 -1.87 -0.85
CA LYS A 148 18.70 -2.18 -2.08
C LYS A 148 19.83 -1.19 -2.28
N THR A 149 21.00 -1.69 -2.64
CA THR A 149 22.15 -0.83 -2.97
C THR A 149 21.89 -0.04 -4.25
N ASN A 150 22.59 1.07 -4.43
CA ASN A 150 22.91 1.63 -5.73
C ASN A 150 23.78 0.67 -6.56
N ILE A 151 24.02 1.02 -7.83
CA ILE A 151 24.89 0.24 -8.71
C ILE A 151 26.34 0.32 -8.19
N LEU A 152 26.84 -0.82 -7.70
CA LEU A 152 28.20 -0.99 -7.23
C LEU A 152 29.10 -1.46 -8.36
N GLN A 153 30.18 -0.71 -8.61
CA GLN A 153 31.28 -1.18 -9.46
C GLN A 153 32.02 -2.36 -8.80
N PRO A 154 32.77 -3.19 -9.57
CA PRO A 154 33.61 -4.23 -9.00
C PRO A 154 34.53 -3.69 -7.90
N GLY A 155 34.51 -4.30 -6.71
CA GLY A 155 35.27 -3.90 -5.53
C GLY A 155 34.72 -2.69 -4.78
N ALA A 156 33.64 -2.06 -5.26
CA ALA A 156 33.00 -0.95 -4.55
C ALA A 156 32.03 -1.46 -3.47
N SER A 157 31.83 -0.61 -2.46
CA SER A 157 30.92 -0.87 -1.35
C SER A 157 29.97 0.30 -1.13
N GLU A 158 28.82 0.00 -0.54
CA GLU A 158 27.85 0.99 -0.06
C GLU A 158 27.25 0.53 1.25
N THR A 159 27.09 1.47 2.18
CA THR A 159 26.34 1.25 3.42
C THR A 159 24.91 1.72 3.24
N ILE A 160 23.96 0.77 3.31
CA ILE A 160 22.53 1.08 3.41
C ILE A 160 22.09 0.91 4.87
N THR A 161 21.23 1.81 5.36
CA THR A 161 20.65 1.68 6.70
C THR A 161 19.21 1.23 6.56
N ILE A 162 18.89 0.06 7.11
CA ILE A 162 17.55 -0.49 7.12
C ILE A 162 16.97 -0.30 8.51
N THR A 163 15.86 0.42 8.60
CA THR A 163 15.15 0.63 9.86
C THR A 163 14.02 -0.38 9.97
N VAL A 164 14.05 -1.17 11.04
CA VAL A 164 13.01 -2.14 11.39
C VAL A 164 12.14 -1.56 12.48
N ASP A 165 10.82 -1.59 12.26
CA ASP A 165 9.79 -1.20 13.22
C ASP A 165 9.18 -2.45 13.86
N PRO A 166 9.30 -2.66 15.19
CA PRO A 166 8.67 -3.77 15.89
C PRO A 166 7.17 -3.88 15.67
N TYR A 167 6.48 -2.77 15.40
CA TYR A 167 5.07 -2.79 15.06
C TYR A 167 4.78 -3.56 13.75
N ASP A 168 5.70 -3.54 12.78
CA ASP A 168 5.50 -4.22 11.48
C ASP A 168 5.47 -5.76 11.60
N PHE A 169 6.00 -6.32 12.70
CA PHE A 169 5.97 -7.77 12.99
C PHE A 169 5.25 -8.14 14.30
N ALA A 170 4.55 -7.21 14.94
CA ALA A 170 3.64 -7.51 16.06
C ALA A 170 2.49 -8.42 15.60
N SER A 171 2.00 -9.27 16.51
CA SER A 171 0.88 -10.18 16.24
C SER A 171 -0.42 -9.63 16.81
N TYR A 172 -1.54 -9.84 16.13
CA TYR A 172 -2.84 -9.35 16.56
C TYR A 172 -3.62 -10.45 17.31
N ASP A 173 -3.69 -10.36 18.63
CA ASP A 173 -4.45 -11.29 19.46
C ASP A 173 -5.93 -10.90 19.53
N CYS A 174 -6.72 -11.35 18.57
CA CYS A 174 -8.16 -11.08 18.57
C CYS A 174 -8.94 -11.91 19.62
N TYR A 175 -8.32 -12.92 20.25
CA TYR A 175 -9.00 -13.87 21.13
C TYR A 175 -8.47 -13.88 22.58
N ASP A 176 -7.46 -13.07 22.92
CA ASP A 176 -6.72 -13.15 24.20
C ASP A 176 -6.16 -14.58 24.40
N ARG A 177 -5.51 -15.11 23.36
CA ARG A 177 -4.93 -16.46 23.33
C ARG A 177 -3.86 -16.67 24.38
N ASN A 178 -3.09 -15.64 24.71
CA ASN A 178 -2.07 -15.70 25.77
C ASN A 178 -2.66 -15.48 27.19
N GLU A 179 -3.98 -15.29 27.31
CA GLU A 179 -4.73 -15.15 28.55
C GLU A 179 -4.23 -14.00 29.45
N ASN A 180 -3.73 -12.93 28.83
CA ASN A 180 -3.17 -11.77 29.55
C ASN A 180 -4.20 -10.64 29.75
N GLY A 181 -5.45 -10.84 29.32
CA GLY A 181 -6.57 -9.91 29.47
C GLY A 181 -6.55 -8.75 28.45
N PHE A 182 -5.83 -8.90 27.34
CA PHE A 182 -5.77 -7.91 26.26
C PHE A 182 -6.13 -8.54 24.92
N LYS A 183 -6.74 -7.73 24.05
CA LYS A 183 -7.04 -8.10 22.68
C LYS A 183 -6.58 -6.96 21.79
N GLY A 184 -5.59 -7.22 20.93
CA GLY A 184 -4.99 -6.18 20.10
C GLY A 184 -3.63 -6.59 19.56
N TYR A 185 -2.86 -5.63 19.06
CA TYR A 185 -1.48 -5.87 18.65
C TYR A 185 -0.58 -6.06 19.87
N GLU A 186 0.25 -7.10 19.83
CA GLU A 186 1.15 -7.45 20.93
C GLU A 186 2.51 -7.94 20.43
N LEU A 187 3.53 -7.70 21.26
CA LEU A 187 4.80 -8.39 21.21
C LEU A 187 4.91 -9.25 22.48
N GLU A 188 4.76 -10.56 22.36
CA GLU A 188 4.88 -11.48 23.50
C GLU A 188 6.32 -11.49 24.04
N HIS A 189 6.48 -11.69 25.34
CA HIS A 189 7.78 -11.90 25.96
C HIS A 189 8.56 -13.06 25.31
N GLY A 190 9.89 -12.98 25.40
CA GLY A 190 10.80 -14.02 24.92
C GLY A 190 11.83 -13.52 23.91
N GLU A 191 12.53 -14.48 23.29
CA GLU A 191 13.59 -14.21 22.33
C GLU A 191 12.99 -13.93 20.94
N TYR A 192 13.37 -12.80 20.37
CA TYR A 192 13.14 -12.46 18.97
C TYR A 192 14.47 -12.52 18.23
N THR A 193 14.46 -13.02 17.00
CA THR A 193 15.63 -12.93 16.12
C THR A 193 15.31 -12.05 14.92
N LEU A 194 16.14 -11.02 14.68
CA LEU A 194 16.16 -10.30 13.41
C LEU A 194 17.29 -10.87 12.56
N SER A 195 16.91 -11.53 11.48
CA SER A 195 17.77 -12.36 10.64
C SER A 195 18.00 -11.67 9.30
N LEU A 196 19.26 -11.36 8.98
CA LEU A 196 19.68 -10.88 7.67
C LEU A 196 19.78 -12.07 6.71
N ARG A 197 18.97 -12.04 5.65
CA ARG A 197 18.82 -13.15 4.70
C ARG A 197 18.89 -12.67 3.26
N ILE A 198 19.20 -13.59 2.35
CA ILE A 198 19.15 -13.36 0.89
C ILE A 198 17.84 -13.83 0.25
N ASN A 199 16.96 -14.43 1.05
CA ASN A 199 15.59 -14.84 0.74
C ASN A 199 14.96 -15.33 2.05
N SER A 200 13.68 -15.72 2.04
CA SER A 200 12.95 -16.18 3.23
C SER A 200 13.59 -17.36 3.97
N HIS A 201 14.40 -18.17 3.29
CA HIS A 201 14.98 -19.41 3.83
C HIS A 201 16.45 -19.28 4.24
N THR A 202 17.27 -18.60 3.42
CA THR A 202 18.74 -18.65 3.51
C THR A 202 19.30 -17.47 4.30
N VAL A 203 19.80 -17.75 5.51
CA VAL A 203 20.54 -16.77 6.34
C VAL A 203 21.87 -16.40 5.67
N LYS A 204 22.20 -15.12 5.68
CA LYS A 204 23.46 -14.62 5.13
C LYS A 204 24.56 -14.67 6.18
N GLU A 205 25.73 -15.20 5.83
CA GLU A 205 26.96 -14.99 6.60
C GLU A 205 27.43 -13.53 6.44
N VAL A 206 27.59 -12.84 7.56
CA VAL A 206 27.96 -11.42 7.63
C VAL A 206 29.21 -11.21 8.47
N ASN A 207 29.96 -10.14 8.19
CA ASN A 207 31.01 -9.66 9.09
C ASN A 207 30.40 -8.69 10.10
N TYR A 208 30.40 -9.06 11.38
CA TYR A 208 29.97 -8.21 12.50
C TYR A 208 31.06 -8.21 13.58
N ALA A 209 31.41 -7.02 14.08
CA ALA A 209 32.49 -6.86 15.08
C ALA A 209 33.83 -7.51 14.69
N ASN A 210 34.17 -7.55 13.39
CA ASN A 210 35.35 -8.20 12.81
C ASN A 210 35.34 -9.74 12.84
N GLU A 211 34.19 -10.37 13.07
CA GLU A 211 34.01 -11.81 13.01
C GLU A 211 32.97 -12.19 11.95
N MET A 212 33.21 -13.29 11.24
CA MET A 212 32.21 -13.88 10.35
C MET A 212 31.23 -14.70 11.17
N THR A 213 29.93 -14.40 11.04
CA THR A 213 28.86 -15.06 11.76
C THR A 213 27.59 -15.10 10.91
N ALA A 214 26.64 -15.96 11.29
CA ALA A 214 25.30 -15.91 10.74
C ALA A 214 24.66 -14.55 11.05
N GLY A 215 23.92 -13.99 10.09
CA GLY A 215 23.22 -12.72 10.21
C GLY A 215 22.05 -12.70 11.20
N ASP A 216 22.07 -13.52 12.25
CA ASP A 216 21.03 -13.66 13.25
C ASP A 216 21.35 -12.82 14.49
N PHE A 217 20.56 -11.77 14.72
CA PHE A 217 20.69 -10.88 15.87
C PHE A 217 19.54 -11.12 16.84
N LYS A 218 19.88 -11.52 18.06
CA LYS A 218 18.93 -11.94 19.11
C LYS A 218 18.60 -10.79 20.03
N PHE A 219 17.31 -10.59 20.25
CA PHE A 219 16.71 -9.60 21.12
C PHE A 219 15.83 -10.32 22.14
N ASN A 220 15.54 -9.68 23.27
CA ASN A 220 14.68 -10.27 24.29
C ASN A 220 13.70 -9.26 24.86
N ILE A 221 12.41 -9.61 24.84
CA ILE A 221 11.37 -8.88 25.55
C ILE A 221 11.11 -9.60 26.88
N ALA A 222 11.12 -8.85 27.99
CA ALA A 222 10.96 -9.43 29.32
C ALA A 222 9.49 -9.73 29.67
N GLU A 223 8.56 -8.88 29.24
CA GLU A 223 7.13 -8.95 29.51
C GLU A 223 6.35 -8.56 28.26
N ASP A 224 5.14 -9.11 28.08
CA ASP A 224 4.30 -8.81 26.92
C ASP A 224 4.07 -7.30 26.78
N ILE A 225 4.29 -6.78 25.56
CA ILE A 225 4.03 -5.38 25.23
C ILE A 225 2.69 -5.30 24.51
N LYS A 226 1.73 -4.65 25.17
CA LYS A 226 0.37 -4.41 24.67
C LYS A 226 0.31 -3.10 23.89
N ILE A 227 -0.10 -3.18 22.64
CA ILE A 227 -0.13 -2.04 21.71
C ILE A 227 -1.59 -1.70 21.41
N ASP A 228 -2.17 -0.86 22.26
CA ASP A 228 -3.58 -0.45 22.18
C ASP A 228 -3.84 0.70 21.19
N LYS A 229 -2.77 1.30 20.66
CA LYS A 229 -2.82 2.45 19.76
C LYS A 229 -2.02 2.22 18.49
N ASP A 230 -2.57 2.70 17.39
CA ASP A 230 -1.84 2.84 16.15
C ASP A 230 -0.66 3.80 16.35
N PRO A 231 0.59 3.41 16.03
CA PRO A 231 1.78 4.22 16.34
C PRO A 231 1.89 5.51 15.50
N VAL A 232 1.15 5.62 14.40
CA VAL A 232 1.16 6.81 13.53
C VAL A 232 0.05 7.78 13.93
N THR A 233 -1.17 7.27 14.11
CA THR A 233 -2.35 8.12 14.35
C THR A 233 -2.62 8.35 15.83
N GLY A 234 -2.06 7.52 16.71
CA GLY A 234 -2.33 7.50 18.14
C GLY A 234 -3.76 7.06 18.49
N LYS A 235 -4.53 6.57 17.51
CA LYS A 235 -5.92 6.12 17.68
C LYS A 235 -5.95 4.71 18.24
N THR A 236 -6.96 4.43 19.07
CA THR A 236 -7.14 3.11 19.65
C THR A 236 -7.46 2.09 18.57
N VAL A 237 -6.74 0.95 18.60
CA VAL A 237 -7.02 -0.23 17.78
C VAL A 237 -7.67 -1.27 18.67
N LYS A 238 -8.77 -1.86 18.22
CA LYS A 238 -9.51 -2.89 18.97
C LYS A 238 -10.18 -3.86 18.02
N ASN A 239 -10.73 -4.94 18.56
CA ASN A 239 -11.58 -5.83 17.76
C ASN A 239 -12.77 -5.09 17.16
N LEU A 240 -13.02 -5.33 15.88
CA LEU A 240 -14.15 -4.77 15.14
C LEU A 240 -14.92 -5.82 14.34
N PHE A 241 -14.36 -7.02 14.18
CA PHE A 241 -14.89 -8.04 13.28
C PHE A 241 -15.21 -9.36 13.98
N THR A 242 -14.64 -9.64 15.16
CA THR A 242 -14.78 -10.93 15.85
C THR A 242 -15.73 -10.90 17.04
N GLY A 243 -16.45 -12.02 17.25
CA GLY A 243 -17.22 -12.29 18.45
C GLY A 243 -18.21 -11.20 18.83
N SER A 244 -18.31 -10.91 20.14
CA SER A 244 -19.17 -9.83 20.67
C SER A 244 -18.69 -8.42 20.34
N ASP A 245 -17.46 -8.29 19.85
CA ASP A 245 -16.84 -7.01 19.51
C ASP A 245 -17.12 -6.62 18.04
N ALA A 246 -17.73 -7.53 17.25
CA ALA A 246 -18.09 -7.27 15.87
C ALA A 246 -19.08 -6.10 15.76
N ILE A 247 -18.75 -5.12 14.93
CA ILE A 247 -19.60 -3.95 14.66
C ILE A 247 -20.72 -4.30 13.68
N ASP A 248 -20.38 -5.09 12.67
CA ASP A 248 -21.32 -5.53 11.65
C ASP A 248 -22.16 -6.73 12.12
N VAL A 249 -23.22 -7.05 11.37
CA VAL A 249 -24.28 -7.98 11.81
C VAL A 249 -23.78 -9.41 12.06
N THR A 250 -22.73 -9.81 11.35
CA THR A 250 -22.15 -11.15 11.46
C THR A 250 -20.65 -11.01 11.68
N PRO A 251 -20.10 -11.59 12.76
CA PRO A 251 -18.65 -11.65 12.91
C PRO A 251 -17.99 -12.41 11.76
N ILE A 252 -16.78 -11.99 11.40
CA ILE A 252 -16.03 -12.54 10.28
C ILE A 252 -15.59 -13.99 10.50
N ASP A 253 -15.62 -14.45 11.74
CA ASP A 253 -15.25 -15.79 12.19
C ASP A 253 -16.43 -16.60 12.75
N ALA A 254 -17.67 -16.11 12.60
CA ALA A 254 -18.86 -16.78 13.09
C ALA A 254 -19.15 -18.09 12.32
N THR A 255 -19.75 -19.08 12.98
CA THR A 255 -20.37 -20.26 12.34
C THR A 255 -21.82 -20.50 12.79
N GLU A 256 -22.44 -19.48 13.40
CA GLU A 256 -23.58 -19.61 14.31
C GLU A 256 -24.70 -20.52 13.79
N LYS A 257 -25.14 -21.46 14.63
CA LYS A 257 -26.42 -22.18 14.48
C LYS A 257 -27.49 -21.64 15.46
N ASP A 258 -27.09 -20.96 16.53
CA ASP A 258 -27.94 -20.55 17.66
C ASP A 258 -27.46 -19.30 18.44
N GLY A 259 -26.54 -18.50 17.89
CA GLY A 259 -25.95 -17.35 18.60
C GLY A 259 -24.83 -17.71 19.57
N SER A 260 -24.34 -18.96 19.58
CA SER A 260 -23.07 -19.33 20.19
C SER A 260 -21.91 -19.11 19.22
N PHE A 261 -20.87 -18.39 19.68
CA PHE A 261 -19.58 -18.29 19.00
C PHE A 261 -18.80 -19.59 19.17
N ASP A 262 -19.19 -20.65 18.48
CA ASP A 262 -18.35 -21.84 18.36
C ASP A 262 -17.63 -21.77 16.99
N PRO A 263 -16.36 -21.36 16.93
CA PRO A 263 -15.62 -21.25 15.69
C PRO A 263 -15.19 -22.64 15.24
N VAL A 264 -16.11 -23.48 14.76
CA VAL A 264 -15.71 -24.76 14.12
C VAL A 264 -15.30 -24.52 12.66
N ILE A 265 -14.57 -23.43 12.41
CA ILE A 265 -13.67 -23.33 11.27
C ILE A 265 -12.30 -23.71 11.79
N HIS A 266 -11.77 -24.83 11.32
CA HIS A 266 -10.46 -25.31 11.71
C HIS A 266 -9.38 -24.48 11.02
N TRP A 267 -9.05 -23.33 11.63
CA TRP A 267 -7.90 -22.52 11.24
C TRP A 267 -6.61 -23.35 11.34
N LEU A 268 -5.68 -23.13 10.43
CA LEU A 268 -4.35 -23.72 10.51
C LEU A 268 -3.67 -23.22 11.79
N SER A 269 -3.09 -24.17 12.51
CA SER A 269 -2.32 -23.91 13.72
C SER A 269 -0.95 -24.53 13.60
N ARG A 270 0.08 -23.78 14.01
CA ARG A 270 1.46 -24.26 14.03
C ARG A 270 1.68 -25.39 15.05
N LYS A 271 0.85 -25.47 16.09
CA LYS A 271 0.88 -26.57 17.07
C LYS A 271 0.55 -27.93 16.45
N SER A 272 -0.32 -27.95 15.45
CA SER A 272 -0.81 -29.17 14.81
C SER A 272 -0.78 -29.01 13.31
N PHE A 273 0.43 -28.73 12.80
CA PHE A 273 0.66 -28.51 11.39
C PHE A 273 0.16 -29.72 10.59
N THR A 274 -0.96 -29.50 9.93
CA THR A 274 -1.89 -30.56 9.51
C THR A 274 -1.32 -31.30 8.30
N ASN A 275 -1.26 -32.65 8.34
CA ASN A 275 -0.85 -33.45 7.17
C ASN A 275 -1.78 -33.19 5.97
N ILE A 276 -1.31 -33.40 4.73
CA ILE A 276 -2.05 -32.99 3.54
C ILE A 276 -3.40 -33.72 3.40
N ASP A 277 -3.53 -34.91 3.98
CA ASP A 277 -4.75 -35.69 3.96
C ASP A 277 -5.73 -35.22 5.03
N ASP A 278 -5.24 -34.80 6.19
CA ASP A 278 -6.03 -34.10 7.21
C ASP A 278 -6.48 -32.73 6.69
N LEU A 279 -5.66 -32.01 5.92
CA LEU A 279 -6.06 -30.77 5.24
C LEU A 279 -7.21 -31.03 4.25
N LYS A 280 -7.11 -32.09 3.44
CA LYS A 280 -8.21 -32.48 2.52
C LYS A 280 -9.46 -32.94 3.27
N THR A 281 -9.31 -33.57 4.43
CA THR A 281 -10.42 -34.14 5.20
C THR A 281 -11.14 -33.07 6.00
N SER A 282 -10.42 -32.19 6.70
CA SER A 282 -10.96 -31.00 7.38
C SER A 282 -11.62 -30.03 6.40
N TYR A 283 -11.17 -29.99 5.14
CA TYR A 283 -11.71 -29.14 4.10
C TYR A 283 -13.08 -29.57 3.55
N ASN A 284 -13.50 -30.82 3.72
CA ASN A 284 -14.83 -31.28 3.27
C ASN A 284 -15.96 -30.94 4.25
N ALA A 285 -15.65 -30.33 5.40
CA ALA A 285 -16.64 -29.95 6.40
C ALA A 285 -17.23 -28.57 6.10
N ARG A 286 -18.49 -28.54 5.66
CA ARG A 286 -19.26 -27.30 5.51
C ARG A 286 -19.50 -26.68 6.90
N ARG A 287 -19.18 -25.40 7.10
CA ARG A 287 -19.63 -24.63 8.26
C ARG A 287 -21.17 -24.62 8.35
N ASN A 288 -21.74 -24.46 9.54
CA ASN A 288 -23.19 -24.24 9.65
C ASN A 288 -23.55 -22.90 8.98
N ALA A 289 -24.63 -22.89 8.20
CA ALA A 289 -25.17 -21.67 7.60
C ALA A 289 -25.44 -20.64 8.70
N THR A 290 -24.96 -19.40 8.55
CA THR A 290 -25.02 -18.38 9.60
C THR A 290 -26.32 -17.59 9.48
N PRO A 291 -27.30 -17.74 10.40
CA PRO A 291 -28.63 -17.15 10.25
C PRO A 291 -28.63 -15.63 10.08
N SER A 292 -27.73 -14.93 10.78
CA SER A 292 -27.54 -13.48 10.66
C SER A 292 -27.07 -13.06 9.27
N ALA A 293 -26.38 -13.93 8.54
CA ALA A 293 -26.03 -13.68 7.15
C ALA A 293 -27.28 -13.59 6.26
N LYS A 294 -28.42 -14.22 6.61
CA LYS A 294 -29.65 -14.22 5.76
C LYS A 294 -30.13 -12.82 5.36
N PHE A 295 -29.85 -11.80 6.16
CA PHE A 295 -30.26 -10.43 5.87
C PHE A 295 -29.40 -9.84 4.75
N TYR A 296 -30.06 -9.40 3.68
CA TYR A 296 -29.40 -8.80 2.52
C TYR A 296 -28.72 -7.48 2.93
N GLN A 297 -27.51 -7.20 2.43
CA GLN A 297 -26.69 -6.06 2.90
C GLN A 297 -27.31 -4.68 2.55
N SER A 298 -28.17 -4.64 1.52
CA SER A 298 -29.04 -3.48 1.23
C SER A 298 -30.44 -3.64 1.84
N ASN A 299 -30.51 -4.08 3.10
CA ASN A 299 -31.78 -4.23 3.82
C ASN A 299 -32.36 -2.84 4.13
N THR A 300 -33.50 -2.54 3.51
CA THR A 300 -34.28 -1.33 3.75
C THR A 300 -34.54 -1.05 5.23
N GLU A 301 -34.73 -2.09 6.06
CA GLU A 301 -34.94 -1.93 7.50
C GLU A 301 -33.68 -1.44 8.22
N ARG A 302 -32.50 -1.98 7.88
CA ARG A 302 -31.21 -1.55 8.46
C ARG A 302 -30.91 -0.10 8.09
N ILE A 303 -31.15 0.26 6.83
CA ILE A 303 -30.98 1.62 6.34
C ILE A 303 -31.92 2.59 7.09
N LYS A 304 -33.21 2.25 7.19
CA LYS A 304 -34.17 3.09 7.92
C LYS A 304 -33.85 3.17 9.41
N ALA A 305 -33.36 2.10 10.02
CA ALA A 305 -32.92 2.12 11.42
C ALA A 305 -31.74 3.07 11.61
N TRP A 306 -30.75 3.03 10.71
CA TRP A 306 -29.61 3.95 10.73
C TRP A 306 -30.05 5.41 10.55
N ASP A 307 -30.90 5.68 9.55
CA ASP A 307 -31.37 7.03 9.21
C ASP A 307 -32.12 7.72 10.37
N ASN A 308 -32.86 6.93 11.16
CA ASN A 308 -33.71 7.41 12.24
C ASN A 308 -33.10 7.22 13.64
N ALA A 309 -31.88 6.71 13.75
CA ALA A 309 -31.20 6.54 15.03
C ALA A 309 -30.92 7.89 15.71
N THR A 310 -30.82 7.87 17.04
CA THR A 310 -30.49 9.04 17.88
C THR A 310 -29.56 8.61 19.01
N GLY A 311 -28.93 9.56 19.70
CA GLY A 311 -27.98 9.27 20.78
C GLY A 311 -26.57 9.20 20.23
N THR A 312 -25.89 8.07 20.45
CA THR A 312 -24.54 7.81 19.93
C THR A 312 -24.57 6.64 18.95
N ASP A 313 -23.67 6.67 17.98
CA ASP A 313 -23.50 5.56 17.05
C ASP A 313 -22.64 4.42 17.64
N GLU A 314 -22.40 3.39 16.84
CA GLU A 314 -21.62 2.20 17.19
C GLU A 314 -20.16 2.50 17.59
N PHE A 315 -19.64 3.69 17.27
CA PHE A 315 -18.31 4.17 17.63
C PHE A 315 -18.33 5.15 18.81
N GLY A 316 -19.52 5.46 19.36
CA GLY A 316 -19.69 6.39 20.48
C GLY A 316 -19.79 7.85 20.07
N GLU A 317 -19.86 8.15 18.76
CA GLU A 317 -19.99 9.51 18.26
C GLU A 317 -21.45 9.98 18.31
N ALA A 318 -21.67 11.26 18.64
CA ALA A 318 -23.01 11.81 18.76
C ALA A 318 -23.71 11.86 17.39
N ILE A 319 -24.93 11.31 17.33
CA ILE A 319 -25.76 11.37 16.12
C ILE A 319 -26.42 12.74 16.03
N PRO A 320 -26.24 13.47 14.91
CA PRO A 320 -26.83 14.80 14.75
C PRO A 320 -28.36 14.79 14.84
N THR A 321 -28.92 15.74 15.57
CA THR A 321 -30.37 15.95 15.72
C THR A 321 -30.92 17.14 14.94
N GLU A 322 -30.04 17.99 14.42
CA GLU A 322 -30.39 19.19 13.66
C GLU A 322 -29.81 19.11 12.25
N ASN A 323 -30.56 19.61 11.25
CA ASN A 323 -30.11 19.64 9.88
C ASN A 323 -28.91 20.61 9.73
N PRO A 324 -27.91 20.26 8.91
CA PRO A 324 -26.86 21.22 8.55
C PRO A 324 -27.45 22.36 7.70
N ILE A 325 -26.74 23.49 7.67
CA ILE A 325 -27.12 24.63 6.83
C ILE A 325 -26.73 24.34 5.37
N TRP A 326 -27.61 24.68 4.43
CA TRP A 326 -27.38 24.60 2.99
C TRP A 326 -27.75 25.91 2.32
N ASN A 327 -27.24 26.15 1.10
CA ASN A 327 -27.57 27.31 0.27
C ASN A 327 -27.23 28.68 0.88
N ALA A 328 -26.28 28.75 1.83
CA ALA A 328 -25.79 30.03 2.34
C ALA A 328 -25.11 30.85 1.23
N SER A 329 -25.27 32.17 1.26
CA SER A 329 -24.71 33.09 0.25
C SER A 329 -23.40 33.72 0.73
N ASN A 330 -22.39 32.90 0.98
CA ASN A 330 -21.12 33.35 1.57
C ASN A 330 -20.11 33.90 0.54
N GLY A 331 -20.32 33.63 -0.75
CA GLY A 331 -19.45 34.08 -1.83
C GLY A 331 -18.08 33.38 -1.88
N LEU A 332 -17.93 32.24 -1.20
CA LEU A 332 -16.65 31.54 -1.05
C LEU A 332 -16.38 30.63 -2.26
N LYS A 333 -15.14 30.62 -2.74
CA LYS A 333 -14.68 29.70 -3.80
C LYS A 333 -13.32 29.14 -3.43
N VAL A 334 -13.12 27.84 -3.64
CA VAL A 334 -11.83 27.17 -3.42
C VAL A 334 -10.90 27.24 -4.64
N ALA A 335 -11.44 27.63 -5.79
CA ALA A 335 -10.70 27.76 -7.03
C ALA A 335 -11.31 28.83 -7.94
N ASP A 336 -10.43 29.48 -8.70
CA ASP A 336 -10.73 30.47 -9.73
C ASP A 336 -10.32 29.89 -11.09
N ASP A 337 -11.28 29.73 -12.01
CA ASP A 337 -11.09 29.08 -13.32
C ASP A 337 -10.40 27.70 -13.24
N GLY A 338 -10.72 26.93 -12.20
CA GLY A 338 -10.19 25.59 -11.96
C GLY A 338 -8.81 25.55 -11.30
N ILE A 339 -8.21 26.71 -11.00
CA ILE A 339 -6.94 26.83 -10.27
C ILE A 339 -7.24 27.08 -8.80
N ILE A 340 -6.70 26.25 -7.91
CA ILE A 340 -6.92 26.36 -6.46
C ILE A 340 -6.31 27.66 -5.92
N ASN A 341 -7.14 28.46 -5.26
CA ASN A 341 -6.75 29.75 -4.69
C ASN A 341 -6.29 29.61 -3.23
N GLU A 342 -5.95 30.73 -2.58
CA GLU A 342 -5.46 30.75 -1.19
C GLU A 342 -6.44 30.12 -0.20
N TYR A 343 -7.75 30.31 -0.42
CA TYR A 343 -8.78 29.71 0.42
C TYR A 343 -8.80 28.18 0.29
N GLY A 344 -8.76 27.68 -0.95
CA GLY A 344 -8.66 26.23 -1.21
C GLY A 344 -7.36 25.61 -0.69
N GLU A 345 -6.24 26.32 -0.79
CA GLU A 345 -4.95 25.86 -0.25
C GLU A 345 -4.98 25.71 1.27
N LYS A 346 -5.55 26.70 1.98
CA LYS A 346 -5.74 26.63 3.44
C LYS A 346 -6.55 25.39 3.84
N LEU A 347 -7.63 25.11 3.13
CA LEU A 347 -8.48 23.95 3.38
C LEU A 347 -7.82 22.61 3.02
N GLY A 348 -6.95 22.60 1.99
CA GLY A 348 -6.12 21.43 1.67
C GLY A 348 -5.04 21.15 2.71
N ALA A 349 -4.53 22.18 3.39
CA ALA A 349 -3.53 22.01 4.45
C ALA A 349 -4.12 21.37 5.72
N ASP A 350 -5.38 21.69 6.05
CA ASP A 350 -6.03 21.24 7.29
C ASP A 350 -7.50 20.81 7.05
N TYR A 351 -7.74 19.52 7.25
CA TYR A 351 -9.07 18.90 7.19
C TYR A 351 -10.05 19.50 8.23
N ASN A 352 -9.54 19.96 9.37
CA ASN A 352 -10.34 20.45 10.49
C ASN A 352 -10.43 21.99 10.53
N ALA A 353 -9.98 22.68 9.48
CA ALA A 353 -10.01 24.14 9.42
C ALA A 353 -11.43 24.70 9.65
N GLU A 354 -11.55 25.75 10.46
CA GLU A 354 -12.85 26.38 10.77
C GLU A 354 -13.54 26.96 9.51
N GLU A 355 -12.76 27.28 8.48
CA GLU A 355 -13.22 27.74 7.17
C GLU A 355 -14.03 26.70 6.38
N TRP A 356 -13.95 25.41 6.74
CA TRP A 356 -14.80 24.40 6.11
C TRP A 356 -16.29 24.70 6.33
N GLU A 357 -16.66 25.14 7.53
CA GLU A 357 -18.06 25.32 7.91
C GLU A 357 -18.81 26.35 7.02
N PRO A 358 -18.33 27.60 6.86
CA PRO A 358 -18.99 28.55 5.95
C PRO A 358 -18.91 28.13 4.48
N LEU A 359 -17.90 27.37 4.05
CA LEU A 359 -17.84 26.85 2.69
C LEU A 359 -18.90 25.77 2.45
N LEU A 360 -18.99 24.78 3.33
CA LEU A 360 -19.95 23.67 3.22
C LEU A 360 -21.39 24.18 3.35
N ASN A 361 -21.64 25.23 4.15
CA ASN A 361 -22.93 25.91 4.24
C ASN A 361 -23.42 26.47 2.89
N GLN A 362 -22.52 26.80 1.97
CA GLN A 362 -22.84 27.36 0.65
C GLN A 362 -23.23 26.29 -0.40
N LEU A 363 -22.90 25.02 -0.15
CA LEU A 363 -23.25 23.93 -1.04
C LEU A 363 -24.76 23.83 -1.24
N LYS A 364 -25.16 23.29 -2.39
CA LYS A 364 -26.52 22.82 -2.63
C LYS A 364 -26.54 21.31 -2.46
N MET A 365 -27.56 20.77 -1.79
CA MET A 365 -27.62 19.32 -1.58
C MET A 365 -27.67 18.55 -2.90
N GLU A 366 -28.37 19.10 -3.89
CA GLU A 366 -28.59 18.46 -5.19
C GLU A 366 -27.31 18.31 -6.03
N GLU A 367 -26.39 19.27 -5.98
CA GLU A 367 -25.11 19.15 -6.71
C GLU A 367 -24.19 18.11 -6.05
N VAL A 368 -24.24 17.97 -4.72
CA VAL A 368 -23.48 16.94 -4.00
C VAL A 368 -24.04 15.56 -4.35
N ILE A 369 -25.36 15.38 -4.33
CA ILE A 369 -26.00 14.11 -4.72
C ILE A 369 -25.67 13.76 -6.18
N ASP A 370 -25.68 14.73 -7.10
CA ASP A 370 -25.35 14.46 -8.50
C ASP A 370 -23.90 14.05 -8.72
N MET A 371 -22.99 14.50 -7.84
CA MET A 371 -21.57 14.13 -7.83
C MET A 371 -21.31 12.67 -7.44
N ILE A 372 -22.10 12.11 -6.51
CA ILE A 372 -21.88 10.75 -5.95
C ILE A 372 -21.85 9.67 -7.03
N GLY A 373 -22.74 9.75 -8.03
CA GLY A 373 -22.91 8.69 -9.03
C GLY A 373 -22.06 8.83 -10.31
N GLY A 374 -20.92 9.51 -10.24
CA GLY A 374 -20.00 9.65 -11.38
C GLY A 374 -19.37 8.31 -11.78
N TYR A 375 -19.17 8.09 -13.08
CA TYR A 375 -18.43 6.91 -13.55
C TYR A 375 -16.93 7.20 -13.66
N TYR A 376 -16.50 8.11 -14.54
CA TYR A 376 -15.08 8.49 -14.72
C TYR A 376 -14.72 9.75 -13.93
N GLY A 377 -14.86 9.67 -12.61
CA GLY A 377 -14.50 10.71 -11.65
C GLY A 377 -15.67 11.55 -11.13
N SER A 378 -15.35 12.72 -10.56
CA SER A 378 -16.30 13.50 -9.74
C SER A 378 -16.80 14.76 -10.45
N LYS A 379 -18.13 14.96 -10.41
CA LYS A 379 -18.76 16.15 -11.02
C LYS A 379 -18.40 17.45 -10.31
N SER A 380 -18.69 18.57 -10.97
CA SER A 380 -18.44 19.91 -10.43
C SER A 380 -19.37 20.22 -9.26
N LEU A 381 -18.85 20.98 -8.29
CA LEU A 381 -19.63 21.65 -7.24
C LEU A 381 -19.52 23.15 -7.53
N ALA A 382 -20.40 23.63 -8.43
CA ALA A 382 -20.32 24.97 -8.98
C ALA A 382 -20.51 26.04 -7.90
N SER A 383 -21.28 25.75 -6.85
CA SER A 383 -21.46 26.67 -5.73
C SER A 383 -20.14 27.04 -5.06
N VAL A 384 -19.16 26.14 -4.97
CA VAL A 384 -17.87 26.36 -4.28
C VAL A 384 -16.66 26.42 -5.22
N GLY A 385 -16.87 26.28 -6.54
CA GLY A 385 -15.80 26.43 -7.54
C GLY A 385 -15.02 25.15 -7.83
N LYS A 386 -15.47 23.99 -7.36
CA LYS A 386 -14.87 22.69 -7.72
C LYS A 386 -15.21 22.34 -9.19
N PRO A 387 -14.22 22.06 -10.05
CA PRO A 387 -14.45 21.62 -11.42
C PRO A 387 -14.81 20.13 -11.48
N PHE A 388 -15.11 19.64 -12.69
CA PHE A 388 -15.13 18.20 -12.96
C PHE A 388 -13.70 17.64 -12.85
N LEU A 389 -13.54 16.52 -12.16
CA LEU A 389 -12.25 15.81 -12.05
C LEU A 389 -12.38 14.45 -12.73
N THR A 390 -11.44 14.15 -13.63
CA THR A 390 -11.42 12.88 -14.36
C THR A 390 -10.60 11.85 -13.60
N ASP A 391 -11.21 10.68 -13.36
CA ASP A 391 -10.54 9.52 -12.78
C ASP A 391 -10.64 8.33 -13.75
N LEU A 392 -9.53 7.61 -13.97
CA LEU A 392 -9.44 6.47 -14.91
C LEU A 392 -8.66 5.31 -14.29
N ASP A 393 -8.81 4.10 -14.86
CA ASP A 393 -7.83 3.03 -14.69
C ASP A 393 -6.45 3.48 -15.18
N GLY A 394 -5.35 2.87 -14.78
CA GLY A 394 -5.21 1.80 -13.79
C GLY A 394 -3.74 1.50 -13.50
N PRO A 395 -3.46 0.44 -12.72
CA PRO A 395 -2.19 0.27 -12.00
C PRO A 395 -0.92 0.31 -12.87
N SER A 396 -0.99 -0.14 -14.13
CA SER A 396 0.15 -0.18 -15.05
C SER A 396 0.04 0.74 -16.25
N GLN A 397 -1.11 1.41 -16.45
CA GLN A 397 -1.32 2.35 -17.54
C GLN A 397 -2.60 3.12 -17.31
N ILE A 398 -2.53 4.43 -17.50
CA ILE A 398 -3.73 5.27 -17.54
C ILE A 398 -4.51 4.95 -18.82
N LYS A 399 -5.70 4.36 -18.67
CA LYS A 399 -6.55 3.93 -19.77
C LYS A 399 -8.03 4.03 -19.40
N SER A 400 -8.86 4.17 -20.42
CA SER A 400 -10.29 3.95 -20.32
C SER A 400 -10.72 2.77 -21.16
N PHE A 401 -11.82 2.11 -20.75
CA PHE A 401 -12.55 1.17 -21.59
C PHE A 401 -13.29 1.85 -22.75
N ALA A 402 -13.55 3.17 -22.67
CA ALA A 402 -14.15 3.95 -23.74
C ALA A 402 -13.05 4.48 -24.69
N GLY A 403 -13.17 4.14 -25.98
CA GLY A 403 -12.14 4.45 -27.00
C GLY A 403 -11.89 5.94 -27.29
N ALA A 404 -12.59 6.87 -26.61
CA ALA A 404 -12.46 8.31 -26.80
C ALA A 404 -11.61 9.01 -25.73
N LEU A 405 -11.20 8.30 -24.67
CA LEU A 405 -10.38 8.87 -23.58
C LEU A 405 -8.88 8.60 -23.78
N PRO A 406 -8.02 9.49 -23.28
CA PRO A 406 -6.59 9.43 -23.55
C PRO A 406 -5.95 8.19 -22.92
N ARG A 407 -4.81 7.78 -23.49
CA ARG A 407 -4.01 6.67 -23.00
C ARG A 407 -2.63 7.17 -22.62
N GLY A 408 -2.21 6.82 -21.42
CA GLY A 408 -0.88 7.10 -20.90
C GLY A 408 0.16 6.07 -21.32
N THR A 409 1.33 6.20 -20.72
CA THR A 409 2.47 5.29 -20.86
C THR A 409 2.15 3.93 -20.24
N GLY A 410 2.52 2.85 -20.93
CA GLY A 410 2.46 1.49 -20.37
C GLY A 410 3.68 1.20 -19.51
N TYR A 411 3.47 1.04 -18.21
CA TYR A 411 4.48 0.67 -17.22
C TYR A 411 4.50 -0.86 -16.99
N PRO A 412 5.59 -1.39 -16.39
CA PRO A 412 5.62 -2.79 -15.97
C PRO A 412 4.47 -3.16 -15.03
N THR A 413 4.16 -4.45 -14.96
CA THR A 413 3.20 -5.00 -14.01
C THR A 413 3.64 -4.75 -12.56
N MET A 414 2.69 -4.71 -11.61
CA MET A 414 3.04 -4.46 -10.20
C MET A 414 3.91 -5.57 -9.63
N THR A 415 3.76 -6.81 -10.11
CA THR A 415 4.66 -7.92 -9.77
C THR A 415 6.11 -7.64 -10.18
N THR A 416 6.33 -7.08 -11.38
CA THR A 416 7.67 -6.72 -11.86
C THR A 416 8.26 -5.57 -11.05
N ILE A 417 7.41 -4.60 -10.71
CA ILE A 417 7.77 -3.45 -9.88
C ILE A 417 8.16 -3.90 -8.46
N ALA A 418 7.40 -4.81 -7.85
CA ALA A 418 7.70 -5.34 -6.53
C ALA A 418 8.99 -6.16 -6.52
N ALA A 419 9.25 -6.95 -7.58
CA ALA A 419 10.50 -7.69 -7.76
C ALA A 419 11.75 -6.79 -7.86
N THR A 420 11.59 -5.46 -7.94
CA THR A 420 12.73 -4.54 -7.85
C THR A 420 13.27 -4.40 -6.43
N TRP A 421 12.46 -4.63 -5.39
CA TRP A 421 12.80 -4.40 -3.99
C TRP A 421 13.39 -2.98 -3.73
N ASN A 422 12.97 -1.99 -4.53
CA ASN A 422 13.60 -0.69 -4.56
C ASN A 422 12.58 0.43 -4.31
N ALA A 423 12.38 0.74 -3.02
CA ALA A 423 11.51 1.81 -2.54
C ALA A 423 11.79 3.17 -3.22
N LYS A 424 13.06 3.49 -3.47
CA LYS A 424 13.46 4.72 -4.17
C LYS A 424 13.03 4.73 -5.63
N LEU A 425 13.19 3.60 -6.34
CA LEU A 425 12.70 3.49 -7.72
C LEU A 425 11.18 3.63 -7.78
N LEU A 426 10.46 3.15 -6.77
CA LEU A 426 9.02 3.30 -6.69
C LEU A 426 8.57 4.76 -6.51
N TYR A 427 9.31 5.54 -5.72
CA TYR A 427 9.06 6.99 -5.63
C TYR A 427 9.22 7.69 -6.99
N GLU A 428 10.29 7.39 -7.73
CA GLU A 428 10.49 7.94 -9.08
C GLU A 428 9.45 7.42 -10.08
N PHE A 429 9.02 6.16 -9.96
CA PHE A 429 7.91 5.61 -10.72
C PHE A 429 6.62 6.41 -10.46
N GLY A 430 6.30 6.69 -9.19
CA GLY A 430 5.16 7.51 -8.81
C GLY A 430 5.18 8.90 -9.44
N LYS A 431 6.34 9.57 -9.42
CA LYS A 431 6.55 10.87 -10.07
C LYS A 431 6.32 10.79 -11.57
N SER A 432 6.92 9.80 -12.23
CA SER A 432 6.76 9.56 -13.68
C SER A 432 5.30 9.27 -14.04
N PHE A 433 4.61 8.47 -13.24
CA PHE A 433 3.20 8.14 -13.43
C PHE A 433 2.33 9.39 -13.25
N GLY A 434 2.60 10.22 -12.24
CA GLY A 434 1.91 11.50 -12.03
C GLY A 434 2.15 12.51 -13.17
N ASP A 435 3.36 12.57 -13.73
CA ASP A 435 3.66 13.38 -14.92
C ASP A 435 2.86 12.89 -16.15
N ASP A 436 2.71 11.58 -16.32
CA ASP A 436 1.87 10.98 -17.36
C ASP A 436 0.38 11.35 -17.16
N MET A 437 -0.14 11.29 -15.91
CA MET A 437 -1.49 11.75 -15.56
C MET A 437 -1.73 13.22 -15.92
N ILE A 438 -0.77 14.10 -15.63
CA ILE A 438 -0.82 15.51 -16.07
C ILE A 438 -0.89 15.58 -17.61
N GLY A 439 -0.03 14.83 -18.31
CA GLY A 439 0.05 14.83 -19.77
C GLY A 439 -1.25 14.42 -20.46
N VAL A 440 -2.05 13.54 -19.83
CA VAL A 440 -3.34 13.08 -20.35
C VAL A 440 -4.56 13.77 -19.71
N GLY A 441 -4.36 14.74 -18.82
CA GLY A 441 -5.47 15.49 -18.20
C GLY A 441 -6.31 14.68 -17.21
N VAL A 442 -5.69 13.74 -16.50
CA VAL A 442 -6.32 12.88 -15.48
C VAL A 442 -5.91 13.36 -14.09
N MET A 443 -6.88 13.42 -13.16
CA MET A 443 -6.66 13.84 -11.78
C MET A 443 -6.41 12.64 -10.87
N GLY A 444 -7.23 11.59 -11.02
CA GLY A 444 -7.18 10.37 -10.20
C GLY A 444 -6.89 9.11 -11.00
N ASP A 445 -6.14 8.22 -10.38
CA ASP A 445 -5.90 6.86 -10.87
C ASP A 445 -6.67 5.83 -10.03
N TRP A 446 -7.35 4.89 -10.69
CA TRP A 446 -7.93 3.69 -10.07
C TRP A 446 -6.88 2.59 -9.96
N GLY A 447 -5.96 2.81 -9.05
CA GLY A 447 -4.86 1.95 -8.69
C GLY A 447 -4.25 2.50 -7.41
N PHE A 448 -3.08 2.04 -6.97
CA PHE A 448 -2.50 0.75 -7.35
C PHE A 448 -3.28 -0.38 -6.68
N ALA A 449 -3.30 -1.57 -7.28
CA ALA A 449 -3.93 -2.72 -6.64
C ALA A 449 -3.00 -3.29 -5.56
N MET A 450 -3.55 -3.63 -4.39
CA MET A 450 -2.85 -4.04 -3.18
C MET A 450 -3.32 -5.41 -2.68
N ASP A 451 -3.99 -6.17 -3.54
CA ASP A 451 -4.54 -7.48 -3.21
C ASP A 451 -3.41 -8.49 -2.97
N CYS A 452 -3.51 -9.28 -1.91
CA CYS A 452 -2.49 -10.29 -1.59
C CYS A 452 -2.45 -11.39 -2.65
N HIS A 453 -1.25 -11.80 -3.10
CA HIS A 453 -1.06 -12.99 -3.93
C HIS A 453 -1.27 -14.27 -3.11
N ARG A 454 -2.48 -14.46 -2.59
CA ARG A 454 -2.88 -15.60 -1.78
C ARG A 454 -2.72 -16.91 -2.54
N THR A 455 -2.96 -16.90 -3.85
CA THR A 455 -2.83 -18.07 -4.72
C THR A 455 -2.25 -17.67 -6.08
N SER A 456 -1.39 -18.52 -6.65
CA SER A 456 -0.81 -18.32 -7.98
C SER A 456 -1.84 -18.33 -9.13
N PHE A 457 -3.06 -18.81 -8.87
CA PHE A 457 -4.11 -18.95 -9.88
C PHE A 457 -5.05 -17.72 -9.98
N PHE A 458 -4.87 -16.72 -9.14
CA PHE A 458 -5.68 -15.52 -9.23
C PHE A 458 -5.27 -14.68 -10.45
N GLY A 459 -6.19 -14.51 -11.39
CA GLY A 459 -5.92 -13.88 -12.69
C GLY A 459 -5.46 -12.42 -12.64
N ARG A 460 -5.70 -11.72 -11.51
CA ARG A 460 -5.29 -10.32 -11.32
C ARG A 460 -4.04 -10.14 -10.46
N ASN A 461 -3.32 -11.21 -10.12
CA ASN A 461 -1.99 -11.08 -9.47
C ASN A 461 -1.03 -10.16 -10.25
N HIS A 462 -1.16 -10.06 -11.57
CA HIS A 462 -0.28 -9.20 -12.37
C HIS A 462 -0.39 -7.71 -12.03
N GLU A 463 -1.52 -7.24 -11.50
CA GLU A 463 -1.71 -5.84 -11.12
C GLU A 463 -1.50 -5.58 -9.63
N SER A 464 -1.24 -6.63 -8.85
CA SER A 464 -0.86 -6.53 -7.44
C SER A 464 0.64 -6.83 -7.24
N PRO A 465 1.25 -6.32 -6.16
CA PRO A 465 2.70 -6.38 -5.99
C PRO A 465 3.22 -7.75 -5.52
N SER A 466 2.65 -8.36 -4.48
CA SER A 466 3.33 -9.45 -3.74
C SER A 466 2.38 -10.36 -2.96
N GLU A 467 2.90 -11.50 -2.51
CA GLU A 467 2.29 -12.30 -1.43
C GLU A 467 2.59 -11.73 -0.03
N ASP A 468 3.66 -10.94 0.09
CA ASP A 468 4.04 -10.27 1.33
C ASP A 468 3.55 -8.81 1.36
N MET A 469 2.72 -8.52 2.38
CA MET A 469 2.00 -7.25 2.48
C MET A 469 2.84 -6.13 3.10
N MET A 470 3.96 -6.47 3.75
CA MET A 470 4.97 -5.50 4.16
C MET A 470 5.75 -5.00 2.94
N LEU A 471 6.24 -5.91 2.07
CA LEU A 471 6.91 -5.55 0.82
C LEU A 471 5.98 -4.70 -0.06
N ALA A 472 4.75 -5.18 -0.28
CA ALA A 472 3.73 -4.49 -1.06
C ALA A 472 3.49 -3.06 -0.54
N GLY A 473 3.13 -2.94 0.75
CA GLY A 473 2.81 -1.65 1.36
C GLY A 473 3.98 -0.68 1.35
N THR A 474 5.19 -1.14 1.67
CA THR A 474 6.40 -0.29 1.72
C THR A 474 6.74 0.28 0.35
N LEU A 475 6.71 -0.55 -0.70
CA LEU A 475 7.00 -0.11 -2.07
C LEU A 475 5.92 0.83 -2.60
N MET A 476 4.64 0.48 -2.44
CA MET A 476 3.55 1.27 -3.01
C MET A 476 3.28 2.57 -2.24
N ALA A 477 3.63 2.64 -0.95
CA ALA A 477 3.64 3.90 -0.21
C ALA A 477 4.57 4.93 -0.88
N GLN A 478 5.75 4.50 -1.33
CA GLN A 478 6.66 5.39 -2.05
C GLN A 478 6.12 5.81 -3.41
N ALA A 479 5.48 4.91 -4.16
CA ALA A 479 4.83 5.26 -5.40
C ALA A 479 3.72 6.32 -5.21
N VAL A 480 2.90 6.18 -4.17
CA VAL A 480 1.85 7.16 -3.85
C VAL A 480 2.45 8.49 -3.40
N ARG A 481 3.53 8.49 -2.60
CA ARG A 481 4.27 9.72 -2.26
C ARG A 481 4.78 10.43 -3.52
N GLY A 482 5.42 9.69 -4.42
CA GLY A 482 5.93 10.22 -5.68
C GLY A 482 4.84 10.83 -6.55
N LEU A 483 3.71 10.13 -6.71
CA LEU A 483 2.54 10.60 -7.44
C LEU A 483 1.95 11.88 -6.81
N SER A 484 1.89 11.94 -5.48
CA SER A 484 1.32 13.09 -4.75
C SER A 484 2.11 14.39 -4.99
N THR A 485 3.41 14.32 -5.28
CA THR A 485 4.22 15.50 -5.65
C THR A 485 3.78 16.16 -6.97
N ARG A 486 2.88 15.52 -7.73
CA ARG A 486 2.34 16.02 -9.01
C ARG A 486 0.91 16.54 -8.91
N GLY A 487 0.37 16.70 -7.71
CA GLY A 487 -0.99 17.22 -7.54
C GLY A 487 -2.04 16.25 -8.05
N ARG A 488 -1.76 14.95 -7.90
CA ARG A 488 -2.60 13.83 -8.32
C ARG A 488 -2.93 12.96 -7.12
N TYR A 489 -4.03 12.22 -7.22
CA TYR A 489 -4.42 11.26 -6.19
C TYR A 489 -4.58 9.85 -6.77
N ASN A 490 -4.45 8.89 -5.87
CA ASN A 490 -4.54 7.47 -6.13
C ASN A 490 -5.75 6.93 -5.38
N MET A 491 -6.60 6.14 -6.06
CA MET A 491 -7.76 5.44 -5.50
C MET A 491 -7.38 3.97 -5.31
N MET A 492 -6.66 3.72 -4.21
CA MET A 492 -6.08 2.41 -3.88
C MET A 492 -7.13 1.31 -3.88
N LYS A 493 -6.82 0.14 -4.46
CA LYS A 493 -7.80 -0.94 -4.63
C LYS A 493 -7.23 -2.35 -4.36
N HIS A 494 -8.03 -3.40 -4.18
CA HIS A 494 -9.47 -3.34 -3.91
C HIS A 494 -9.65 -3.62 -2.41
N PHE A 495 -10.03 -2.59 -1.67
CA PHE A 495 -10.10 -2.63 -0.22
C PHE A 495 -11.37 -3.36 0.22
N ALA A 496 -11.35 -4.52 0.87
CA ALA A 496 -10.23 -5.46 1.03
C ALA A 496 -10.68 -6.90 0.73
N LEU A 497 -9.74 -7.85 0.67
CA LEU A 497 -9.97 -9.30 0.44
C LEU A 497 -10.35 -9.70 -1.00
N TYR A 498 -9.91 -8.97 -2.01
CA TYR A 498 -10.11 -9.44 -3.38
C TYR A 498 -9.15 -10.57 -3.77
N GLY A 499 -9.65 -11.52 -4.57
CA GLY A 499 -8.88 -12.65 -5.10
C GLY A 499 -9.25 -14.02 -4.52
N TYR A 500 -10.30 -14.09 -3.71
CA TYR A 500 -10.88 -15.35 -3.27
C TYR A 500 -11.89 -15.91 -4.28
N GLY A 501 -12.21 -17.19 -4.18
CA GLY A 501 -13.42 -17.74 -4.79
C GLY A 501 -14.64 -17.44 -3.91
N GLY A 502 -15.77 -17.08 -4.51
CA GLY A 502 -17.04 -16.87 -3.80
C GLY A 502 -17.28 -15.41 -3.39
N GLU A 503 -18.47 -15.15 -2.86
CA GLU A 503 -18.93 -13.80 -2.49
C GLU A 503 -18.51 -13.43 -1.06
N GLN A 504 -18.60 -14.36 -0.11
CA GLN A 504 -18.37 -14.11 1.32
C GLN A 504 -17.10 -14.78 1.82
N ILE A 505 -16.21 -14.03 2.47
CA ILE A 505 -14.93 -14.55 2.96
C ILE A 505 -14.90 -14.53 4.48
N TYR A 506 -14.91 -15.70 5.12
CA TYR A 506 -14.83 -15.84 6.57
C TYR A 506 -13.39 -16.16 6.98
N MET A 507 -12.90 -15.50 8.03
CA MET A 507 -11.51 -15.60 8.49
C MET A 507 -11.35 -15.09 9.92
N THR A 508 -10.17 -15.26 10.52
CA THR A 508 -9.84 -14.60 11.80
C THR A 508 -9.58 -13.10 11.61
N GLU A 509 -9.90 -12.26 12.60
CA GLU A 509 -9.51 -10.85 12.56
C GLU A 509 -7.99 -10.67 12.56
N GLN A 510 -7.25 -11.60 13.20
CA GLN A 510 -5.80 -11.68 13.11
C GLN A 510 -5.31 -11.79 11.66
N GLY A 511 -5.81 -12.77 10.90
CA GLY A 511 -5.42 -12.98 9.50
C GLY A 511 -5.79 -11.80 8.62
N LEU A 512 -6.96 -11.18 8.84
CA LEU A 512 -7.38 -9.97 8.15
C LEU A 512 -6.38 -8.81 8.37
N ARG A 513 -6.06 -8.52 9.64
CA ARG A 513 -5.19 -7.39 10.03
C ARG A 513 -3.72 -7.58 9.66
N GLU A 514 -3.17 -8.77 9.89
CA GLU A 514 -1.75 -9.03 9.71
C GLU A 514 -1.35 -9.25 8.23
N ASN A 515 -2.27 -9.76 7.41
CA ASN A 515 -2.05 -9.96 5.99
C ASN A 515 -2.78 -8.90 5.18
N PHE A 516 -4.09 -8.97 5.07
CA PHE A 516 -4.83 -8.29 3.99
C PHE A 516 -5.01 -6.78 4.18
N LEU A 517 -4.97 -6.27 5.41
CA LEU A 517 -5.07 -4.83 5.69
C LEU A 517 -3.71 -4.14 5.81
N LYS A 518 -2.63 -4.90 6.02
CA LYS A 518 -1.30 -4.35 6.31
C LYS A 518 -0.77 -3.46 5.19
N SER A 519 -0.91 -3.87 3.93
CA SER A 519 -0.44 -3.10 2.79
C SER A 519 -1.22 -1.79 2.63
N PHE A 520 -2.55 -1.83 2.74
CA PHE A 520 -3.42 -0.65 2.71
C PHE A 520 -3.08 0.33 3.83
N ARG A 521 -2.89 -0.15 5.06
CA ARG A 521 -2.48 0.70 6.19
C ARG A 521 -1.21 1.48 5.88
N LYS A 522 -0.16 0.80 5.40
CA LYS A 522 1.11 1.45 5.07
C LYS A 522 0.94 2.50 3.98
N VAL A 523 0.14 2.26 2.94
CA VAL A 523 -0.02 3.27 1.90
C VAL A 523 -0.92 4.44 2.31
N VAL A 524 -1.93 4.19 3.17
CA VAL A 524 -2.72 5.27 3.77
C VAL A 524 -1.86 6.16 4.65
N LEU A 525 -1.10 5.56 5.58
CA LEU A 525 -0.36 6.28 6.61
C LEU A 525 1.01 6.78 6.14
N ASP A 526 1.82 5.88 5.58
CA ASP A 526 3.19 6.20 5.15
C ASP A 526 3.20 6.83 3.74
N GLY A 527 2.22 6.46 2.91
CA GLY A 527 2.08 6.94 1.54
C GLY A 527 1.28 8.25 1.41
N GLY A 528 0.42 8.56 2.39
CA GLY A 528 -0.48 9.72 2.34
C GLY A 528 -1.61 9.58 1.31
N CYS A 529 -2.07 8.35 1.06
CA CYS A 529 -3.14 8.05 0.10
C CYS A 529 -4.40 8.89 0.36
N LEU A 530 -5.04 9.36 -0.71
CA LEU A 530 -6.21 10.24 -0.64
C LEU A 530 -7.50 9.60 -1.18
N GLY A 531 -7.42 8.37 -1.68
CA GLY A 531 -8.54 7.67 -2.29
C GLY A 531 -8.48 6.16 -2.03
N VAL A 532 -9.63 5.54 -1.79
CA VAL A 532 -9.76 4.08 -1.65
C VAL A 532 -10.93 3.59 -2.48
N MET A 533 -10.77 2.44 -3.13
CA MET A 533 -11.80 1.74 -3.88
C MET A 533 -12.10 0.40 -3.21
N THR A 534 -13.38 0.12 -2.97
CA THR A 534 -13.80 -1.15 -2.38
C THR A 534 -13.70 -2.32 -3.37
N THR A 535 -14.07 -3.54 -2.96
CA THR A 535 -14.07 -4.74 -3.81
C THR A 535 -15.46 -5.33 -3.96
N TYR A 536 -15.62 -6.23 -4.92
CA TYR A 536 -16.83 -7.04 -5.11
C TYR A 536 -17.07 -8.10 -4.03
N GLN A 537 -16.06 -8.39 -3.20
CA GLN A 537 -16.10 -9.49 -2.22
C GLN A 537 -16.42 -9.02 -0.80
N GLY A 538 -16.91 -9.95 0.00
CA GLY A 538 -17.32 -9.71 1.37
C GLY A 538 -16.25 -9.96 2.41
N VAL A 539 -16.28 -9.13 3.45
CA VAL A 539 -15.59 -9.30 4.72
C VAL A 539 -16.59 -9.97 5.66
N GLY A 540 -16.50 -11.30 5.77
CA GLY A 540 -17.53 -12.13 6.38
C GLY A 540 -18.83 -12.05 5.57
N SER A 541 -19.94 -11.75 6.25
CA SER A 541 -21.23 -11.64 5.58
C SER A 541 -21.52 -10.26 4.98
N GLU A 542 -20.71 -9.24 5.28
CA GLU A 542 -20.84 -7.90 4.71
C GLU A 542 -20.03 -7.78 3.42
N HIS A 543 -20.51 -7.03 2.44
CA HIS A 543 -19.66 -6.63 1.31
C HIS A 543 -18.67 -5.57 1.77
N SER A 544 -17.54 -5.43 1.07
CA SER A 544 -16.53 -4.45 1.45
C SER A 544 -17.06 -3.00 1.45
N GLU A 545 -18.00 -2.68 0.57
CA GLU A 545 -18.73 -1.41 0.55
C GLU A 545 -19.85 -1.28 1.61
N THR A 546 -20.16 -2.32 2.37
CA THR A 546 -21.25 -2.32 3.37
C THR A 546 -20.82 -2.59 4.80
N THR A 547 -19.52 -2.71 5.05
CA THR A 547 -18.97 -2.95 6.39
C THR A 547 -18.60 -1.66 7.10
N GLN A 548 -19.27 -1.39 8.23
CA GLN A 548 -18.91 -0.29 9.12
C GLN A 548 -17.58 -0.54 9.81
N ALA A 549 -17.30 -1.81 10.16
CA ALA A 549 -16.04 -2.21 10.79
C ALA A 549 -14.83 -1.83 9.92
N LEU A 550 -14.89 -2.08 8.61
CA LEU A 550 -13.79 -1.79 7.70
C LEU A 550 -13.69 -0.31 7.33
N LEU A 551 -14.77 0.28 6.82
CA LEU A 551 -14.70 1.62 6.20
C LEU A 551 -14.67 2.73 7.25
N ARG A 552 -15.48 2.63 8.30
CA ARG A 552 -15.53 3.64 9.35
C ARG A 552 -14.61 3.28 10.52
N GLY A 553 -14.64 2.03 10.97
CA GLY A 553 -13.80 1.54 12.07
C GLY A 553 -12.32 1.59 11.74
N VAL A 554 -11.84 0.69 10.87
CA VAL A 554 -10.41 0.60 10.54
C VAL A 554 -9.94 1.84 9.77
N LEU A 555 -10.52 2.11 8.60
CA LEU A 555 -9.95 3.10 7.69
C LEU A 555 -10.07 4.54 8.23
N ARG A 556 -11.25 4.98 8.70
CA ARG A 556 -11.43 6.35 9.19
C ARG A 556 -11.04 6.53 10.66
N ASN A 557 -11.45 5.63 11.56
CA ASN A 557 -11.24 5.84 13.00
C ASN A 557 -9.86 5.39 13.48
N GLU A 558 -9.39 4.19 13.09
CA GLU A 558 -8.05 3.70 13.48
C GLU A 558 -6.95 4.39 12.65
N TRP A 559 -7.08 4.43 11.31
CA TRP A 559 -6.04 4.99 10.44
C TRP A 559 -6.20 6.49 10.15
N GLY A 560 -7.30 7.12 10.58
CA GLY A 560 -7.47 8.57 10.40
C GLY A 560 -7.63 9.01 8.95
N PHE A 561 -8.08 8.12 8.04
CA PHE A 561 -8.26 8.44 6.63
C PHE A 561 -9.33 9.53 6.42
N LYS A 562 -8.96 10.54 5.64
CA LYS A 562 -9.76 11.76 5.38
C LYS A 562 -10.12 11.93 3.90
N GLY A 563 -9.66 11.00 3.06
CA GLY A 563 -9.90 11.01 1.63
C GLY A 563 -11.28 10.47 1.26
N ALA A 564 -11.46 10.21 -0.04
CA ALA A 564 -12.71 9.69 -0.57
C ALA A 564 -12.65 8.16 -0.77
N ILE A 565 -13.80 7.51 -0.61
CA ILE A 565 -13.99 6.07 -0.82
C ILE A 565 -15.01 5.87 -1.93
N THR A 566 -14.66 5.09 -2.95
CA THR A 566 -15.55 4.70 -4.04
C THR A 566 -15.87 3.22 -3.98
N THR A 567 -17.05 2.84 -4.46
CA THR A 567 -17.26 1.44 -4.87
C THR A 567 -16.34 1.08 -6.04
N ASP A 568 -16.08 -0.21 -6.24
CA ASP A 568 -15.75 -0.72 -7.57
C ASP A 568 -16.96 -0.57 -8.52
N TYR A 569 -16.83 -0.93 -9.80
CA TYR A 569 -17.92 -0.87 -10.78
C TYR A 569 -18.95 -1.99 -10.59
N ILE A 570 -19.76 -1.86 -9.54
CA ILE A 570 -20.68 -2.90 -9.07
C ILE A 570 -22.05 -2.90 -9.76
N GLY A 571 -22.42 -1.84 -10.49
CA GLY A 571 -23.65 -1.75 -11.30
C GLY A 571 -24.99 -1.91 -10.54
N HIS A 572 -24.95 -2.12 -9.22
CA HIS A 572 -26.10 -2.35 -8.37
C HIS A 572 -26.30 -1.17 -7.41
N ASN A 573 -27.27 -0.31 -7.73
CA ASN A 573 -27.51 0.95 -7.03
C ASN A 573 -27.70 0.85 -5.49
N PRO A 574 -28.36 -0.19 -4.94
CA PRO A 574 -28.52 -0.32 -3.48
C PRO A 574 -27.21 -0.36 -2.67
N TYR A 575 -26.09 -0.74 -3.27
CA TYR A 575 -24.80 -0.72 -2.59
C TYR A 575 -24.26 0.71 -2.38
N CYS A 576 -24.62 1.65 -3.26
CA CYS A 576 -24.30 3.07 -3.06
C CYS A 576 -25.01 3.61 -1.81
N ASP A 577 -26.28 3.25 -1.61
CA ASP A 577 -27.04 3.63 -0.42
C ASP A 577 -26.36 3.15 0.88
N THR A 578 -25.90 1.90 0.93
CA THR A 578 -25.22 1.38 2.12
C THR A 578 -23.79 1.93 2.28
N LEU A 579 -23.04 2.10 1.19
CA LEU A 579 -21.70 2.70 1.21
C LEU A 579 -21.68 4.04 1.93
N LEU A 580 -22.61 4.92 1.56
CA LEU A 580 -22.72 6.26 2.14
C LEU A 580 -22.89 6.22 3.67
N ARG A 581 -23.63 5.25 4.19
CA ARG A 581 -23.84 5.07 5.64
C ARG A 581 -22.61 4.51 6.34
N CYS A 582 -21.79 3.74 5.62
CA CYS A 582 -20.52 3.20 6.10
C CYS A 582 -19.35 4.17 5.98
N GLY A 583 -19.63 5.42 5.57
CA GLY A 583 -18.64 6.48 5.45
C GLY A 583 -17.94 6.50 4.10
N GLY A 584 -18.48 5.90 3.05
CA GLY A 584 -17.97 6.10 1.69
C GLY A 584 -18.67 7.23 0.94
N ASP A 585 -18.21 7.50 -0.29
CA ASP A 585 -18.43 8.79 -0.96
C ASP A 585 -18.95 8.66 -2.39
N PHE A 586 -18.44 7.71 -3.17
CA PHE A 586 -18.77 7.56 -4.59
C PHE A 586 -19.40 6.20 -4.91
N GLY A 587 -20.47 6.24 -5.69
CA GLY A 587 -21.03 5.08 -6.37
C GLY A 587 -20.53 5.04 -7.81
N MET A 588 -19.52 4.21 -8.11
CA MET A 588 -18.94 4.16 -9.46
C MET A 588 -19.99 3.71 -10.48
N GLY A 589 -20.51 4.67 -11.25
CA GLY A 589 -21.59 4.44 -12.23
C GLY A 589 -22.94 4.08 -11.61
N VAL A 590 -23.12 4.23 -10.29
CA VAL A 590 -24.35 3.91 -9.55
C VAL A 590 -24.80 5.09 -8.69
N LYS A 591 -26.11 5.32 -8.58
CA LYS A 591 -26.67 6.48 -7.87
C LYS A 591 -27.35 6.07 -6.55
N PRO A 592 -27.33 6.93 -5.52
CA PRO A 592 -28.11 6.70 -4.30
C PRO A 592 -29.61 6.92 -4.54
N GLY A 593 -30.45 6.47 -3.62
CA GLY A 593 -31.89 6.74 -3.62
C GLY A 593 -32.71 5.78 -4.48
N THR A 594 -32.21 4.57 -4.70
CA THR A 594 -32.94 3.55 -5.49
C THR A 594 -33.76 2.59 -4.64
N ILE A 595 -33.56 2.61 -3.33
CA ILE A 595 -34.30 1.80 -2.37
C ILE A 595 -35.60 2.52 -1.96
N GLU A 596 -36.72 1.78 -1.98
CA GLU A 596 -38.04 2.34 -1.68
C GLU A 596 -38.12 2.97 -0.28
N GLY A 597 -38.48 4.25 -0.23
CA GLY A 597 -38.63 5.02 1.01
C GLY A 597 -37.32 5.58 1.56
N VAL A 598 -36.17 5.38 0.89
CA VAL A 598 -34.91 6.06 1.18
C VAL A 598 -34.84 7.32 0.31
N LYS A 599 -34.57 8.47 0.92
CA LYS A 599 -34.57 9.77 0.24
C LYS A 599 -33.24 10.50 0.42
N TYR A 600 -32.90 11.29 -0.60
CA TYR A 600 -31.77 12.21 -0.60
C TYR A 600 -32.28 13.57 -1.06
N ASP A 601 -32.90 14.30 -0.14
CA ASP A 601 -33.40 15.66 -0.36
C ASP A 601 -33.50 16.40 1.00
N TYR A 602 -33.95 17.65 1.01
CA TYR A 602 -34.08 18.43 2.24
C TYR A 602 -35.08 17.86 3.27
N SER A 603 -35.88 16.85 2.91
CA SER A 603 -36.75 16.11 3.84
C SER A 603 -36.08 14.90 4.49
N SER A 604 -34.85 14.55 4.07
CA SER A 604 -34.04 13.50 4.71
C SER A 604 -33.72 13.86 6.16
N SER A 605 -33.46 12.84 7.00
CA SER A 605 -33.13 13.04 8.41
C SER A 605 -31.85 13.87 8.59
N PRO A 606 -31.67 14.54 9.75
CA PRO A 606 -30.43 15.24 10.07
C PRO A 606 -29.19 14.40 9.80
N ARG A 607 -29.18 13.15 10.25
CA ARG A 607 -28.06 12.22 10.06
C ARG A 607 -27.72 12.00 8.58
N VAL A 608 -28.72 11.81 7.72
CA VAL A 608 -28.49 11.65 6.27
C VAL A 608 -27.96 12.93 5.64
N GLN A 609 -28.48 14.10 6.04
CA GLN A 609 -27.98 15.38 5.51
C GLN A 609 -26.54 15.67 5.93
N HIS A 610 -26.16 15.36 7.17
CA HIS A 610 -24.77 15.45 7.63
C HIS A 610 -23.85 14.51 6.86
N MET A 611 -24.28 13.26 6.63
CA MET A 611 -23.52 12.32 5.80
C MET A 611 -23.32 12.84 4.35
N ILE A 612 -24.35 13.41 3.71
CA ILE A 612 -24.20 14.02 2.37
C ILE A 612 -23.17 15.18 2.42
N ARG A 613 -23.18 15.96 3.51
CA ARG A 613 -22.20 17.05 3.71
C ARG A 613 -20.79 16.52 3.93
N GLU A 614 -20.61 15.44 4.68
CA GLU A 614 -19.32 14.76 4.87
C GLU A 614 -18.75 14.27 3.53
N VAL A 615 -19.58 13.70 2.65
CA VAL A 615 -19.15 13.32 1.28
C VAL A 615 -18.55 14.51 0.52
N ALA A 616 -19.20 15.68 0.58
CA ALA A 616 -18.66 16.86 -0.07
C ALA A 616 -17.33 17.28 0.55
N HIS A 617 -17.20 17.20 1.89
CA HIS A 617 -15.97 17.53 2.60
C HIS A 617 -14.81 16.59 2.22
N HIS A 618 -15.01 15.27 2.23
CA HIS A 618 -13.99 14.30 1.83
C HIS A 618 -13.51 14.52 0.40
N VAL A 619 -14.43 14.72 -0.55
CA VAL A 619 -14.10 14.87 -1.97
C VAL A 619 -13.40 16.20 -2.26
N LEU A 620 -13.85 17.29 -1.63
CA LEU A 620 -13.15 18.57 -1.72
C LEU A 620 -11.76 18.47 -1.08
N TYR A 621 -11.65 17.89 0.11
CA TYR A 621 -10.37 17.73 0.79
C TYR A 621 -9.40 16.88 -0.03
N MET A 622 -9.81 15.74 -0.58
CA MET A 622 -8.99 14.90 -1.45
C MET A 622 -8.36 15.71 -2.60
N TRP A 623 -9.17 16.51 -3.30
CA TRP A 623 -8.69 17.33 -4.41
C TRP A 623 -7.75 18.46 -3.95
N LEU A 624 -8.14 19.21 -2.91
CA LEU A 624 -7.35 20.32 -2.39
C LEU A 624 -6.04 19.85 -1.74
N ARG A 625 -6.06 18.69 -1.07
CA ARG A 625 -4.89 18.08 -0.44
C ARG A 625 -3.86 17.62 -1.47
N ALA A 626 -4.30 17.09 -2.61
CA ALA A 626 -3.40 16.73 -3.70
C ALA A 626 -2.61 17.96 -4.19
N ASP A 627 -3.29 19.08 -4.47
CA ASP A 627 -2.64 20.35 -4.85
C ASP A 627 -1.72 20.88 -3.75
N TYR A 628 -2.14 20.81 -2.49
CA TYR A 628 -1.32 21.18 -1.35
C TYR A 628 0.00 20.40 -1.32
N TYR A 629 -0.03 19.07 -1.51
CA TYR A 629 1.19 18.25 -1.58
C TYR A 629 2.14 18.68 -2.69
N GLN A 630 1.61 19.00 -3.88
CA GLN A 630 2.44 19.53 -4.96
C GLN A 630 3.09 20.85 -4.60
N LYS A 631 2.35 21.79 -4.00
CA LYS A 631 2.88 23.09 -3.58
C LYS A 631 3.95 22.96 -2.51
N GLN A 632 3.75 22.09 -1.52
CA GLN A 632 4.78 21.80 -0.50
C GLN A 632 6.06 21.25 -1.15
N TYR A 633 5.93 20.30 -2.07
CA TYR A 633 7.07 19.77 -2.82
C TYR A 633 7.77 20.86 -3.65
N LEU A 634 7.02 21.71 -4.37
CA LEU A 634 7.59 22.77 -5.22
C LEU A 634 8.24 23.92 -4.43
N ALA A 635 7.76 24.19 -3.21
CA ALA A 635 8.39 25.18 -2.33
C ALA A 635 9.75 24.71 -1.83
N ASN A 636 9.91 23.38 -1.71
CA ASN A 636 11.02 22.73 -1.05
C ASN A 636 11.51 21.50 -1.84
N PRO A 637 11.83 21.65 -3.14
CA PRO A 637 12.23 20.50 -3.95
C PRO A 637 13.58 20.01 -3.42
N GLY A 638 13.64 18.76 -2.98
CA GLY A 638 14.88 18.21 -2.44
C GLY A 638 15.02 18.20 -0.90
N THR A 639 14.09 18.75 -0.11
CA THR A 639 14.29 18.87 1.35
C THR A 639 13.42 17.96 2.22
N ASP A 640 12.24 17.53 1.77
CA ASP A 640 11.40 16.53 2.46
C ASP A 640 11.80 15.14 2.00
N ASP A 641 12.75 14.49 2.68
CA ASP A 641 13.19 13.12 2.36
C ASP A 641 13.57 12.83 0.88
N ASP A 642 13.60 13.82 -0.02
CA ASP A 642 14.29 13.73 -1.32
C ASP A 642 15.82 13.55 -1.10
N LYS A 643 16.26 13.59 0.17
CA LYS A 643 17.49 12.97 0.67
C LYS A 643 17.43 11.44 0.77
N PHE A 644 16.60 10.74 -0.01
CA PHE A 644 16.88 9.35 -0.36
C PHE A 644 18.06 9.32 -1.32
N PHE A 645 19.28 9.35 -0.75
CA PHE A 645 20.60 9.40 -1.38
C PHE A 645 20.53 9.50 -2.89
N SER A 646 20.61 10.72 -3.42
CA SER A 646 21.23 10.92 -4.73
C SER A 646 22.48 10.05 -4.73
N SER A 647 22.46 8.97 -5.51
CA SER A 647 23.72 8.44 -5.97
C SER A 647 24.27 9.59 -6.80
N THR A 648 25.40 10.14 -6.36
CA THR A 648 26.37 10.55 -7.35
C THR A 648 26.52 9.36 -8.28
N SER A 649 25.85 9.43 -9.44
CA SER A 649 26.45 8.93 -10.66
C SER A 649 27.87 9.48 -10.61
N ILE A 650 28.85 8.60 -10.37
CA ILE A 650 30.20 8.92 -10.81
C ILE A 650 29.98 9.26 -12.28
N ASP A 651 30.18 10.53 -12.64
CA ASP A 651 30.17 10.95 -14.04
C ASP A 651 31.09 9.98 -14.75
N SER A 652 30.51 8.97 -15.40
CA SER A 652 31.29 8.00 -16.15
C SER A 652 32.10 8.87 -17.09
N TRP A 653 33.42 8.69 -17.11
CA TRP A 653 34.27 9.43 -18.02
C TRP A 653 33.74 9.19 -19.44
N CYS A 654 32.96 10.15 -19.93
CA CYS A 654 32.28 10.07 -21.20
C CYS A 654 33.32 10.41 -22.25
N TRP A 655 34.20 9.46 -22.60
CA TRP A 655 35.31 9.67 -23.53
C TRP A 655 34.87 10.33 -24.85
N TRP A 656 33.61 10.18 -25.24
CA TRP A 656 33.02 10.81 -26.41
C TRP A 656 32.84 12.34 -26.26
N LYS A 657 32.71 12.90 -25.05
CA LYS A 657 32.65 14.35 -24.81
C LYS A 657 33.98 15.06 -25.14
N PRO A 658 35.15 14.66 -24.59
CA PRO A 658 36.43 15.22 -25.03
C PRO A 658 36.74 14.87 -26.49
N LEU A 659 36.28 13.73 -27.03
CA LEU A 659 36.39 13.44 -28.46
C LEU A 659 35.59 14.43 -29.33
N LEU A 660 34.32 14.69 -29.02
CA LEU A 660 33.49 15.65 -29.76
C LEU A 660 34.04 17.07 -29.64
N LEU A 661 34.51 17.46 -28.45
CA LEU A 661 35.20 18.74 -28.27
C LEU A 661 36.47 18.82 -29.14
N THR A 662 37.27 17.75 -29.19
CA THR A 662 38.47 17.66 -30.02
C THR A 662 38.11 17.74 -31.51
N ILE A 663 37.05 17.06 -31.95
CA ILE A 663 36.55 17.13 -33.34
C ILE A 663 36.12 18.56 -33.67
N ASN A 664 35.34 19.21 -32.80
CA ASN A 664 34.88 20.58 -33.02
C ASN A 664 36.04 21.58 -33.07
N ILE A 665 37.02 21.46 -32.16
CA ILE A 665 38.23 22.30 -32.17
C ILE A 665 39.03 22.05 -33.46
N THR A 666 39.19 20.79 -33.86
CA THR A 666 39.93 20.43 -35.08
C THR A 666 39.24 20.97 -36.32
N ALA A 667 37.93 20.75 -36.47
CA ALA A 667 37.14 21.26 -37.58
C ALA A 667 37.14 22.79 -37.62
N GLY A 668 36.93 23.45 -36.48
CA GLY A 668 36.99 24.90 -36.36
C GLY A 668 38.36 25.48 -36.72
N THR A 669 39.45 24.82 -36.29
CA THR A 669 40.82 25.21 -36.62
C THR A 669 41.09 25.04 -38.12
N LEU A 670 40.69 23.91 -38.71
CA LEU A 670 40.84 23.66 -40.15
C LEU A 670 40.04 24.65 -41.00
N LEU A 671 38.81 24.97 -40.60
CA LEU A 671 37.99 25.98 -41.27
C LEU A 671 38.61 27.38 -41.16
N THR A 672 39.18 27.72 -40.00
CA THR A 672 39.88 28.99 -39.79
C THR A 672 41.13 29.07 -40.65
N MET A 673 41.93 28.00 -40.71
CA MET A 673 43.10 27.91 -41.58
C MET A 673 42.71 28.01 -43.05
N TRP A 674 41.62 27.35 -43.46
CA TRP A 674 41.11 27.41 -44.82
C TRP A 674 40.64 28.82 -45.19
N GLY A 675 39.89 29.47 -44.30
CA GLY A 675 39.51 30.87 -44.44
C GLY A 675 40.73 31.79 -44.55
N ALA A 676 41.75 31.59 -43.72
CA ALA A 676 43.01 32.33 -43.81
C ALA A 676 43.74 32.09 -45.13
N MET A 677 43.80 30.85 -45.63
CA MET A 677 44.38 30.52 -46.94
C MET A 677 43.60 31.16 -48.08
N VAL A 678 42.27 31.19 -48.02
CA VAL A 678 41.42 31.88 -49.00
C VAL A 678 41.69 33.38 -48.98
N ILE A 679 41.73 34.00 -47.79
CA ILE A 679 42.08 35.42 -47.64
C ILE A 679 43.47 35.70 -48.21
N VAL A 680 44.49 34.89 -47.85
CA VAL A 680 45.84 35.01 -48.39
C VAL A 680 45.83 34.84 -49.92
N SER A 681 45.02 33.93 -50.47
CA SER A 681 44.90 33.71 -51.92
C SER A 681 44.43 34.97 -52.67
N PHE A 682 43.57 35.79 -52.05
CA PHE A 682 43.16 37.08 -52.61
C PHE A 682 44.30 38.11 -52.60
N PHE A 683 45.26 38.00 -51.69
CA PHE A 683 46.40 38.92 -51.56
C PHE A 683 47.68 38.40 -52.24
N THR A 684 47.81 37.09 -52.49
CA THR A 684 48.88 36.51 -53.30
C THR A 684 48.58 36.76 -54.77
N LYS A 685 49.11 37.86 -55.30
CA LYS A 685 49.02 38.21 -56.71
C LYS A 685 49.64 37.11 -57.57
N ASP A 686 48.82 36.56 -58.46
CA ASP A 686 49.19 35.68 -59.55
C ASP A 686 50.46 36.17 -60.29
N PRO A 687 51.60 35.46 -60.19
CA PRO A 687 52.85 35.83 -60.86
C PRO A 687 52.68 35.94 -62.38
N GLU A 688 51.73 35.22 -62.97
CA GLU A 688 51.47 35.25 -64.41
C GLU A 688 50.81 36.56 -64.86
N LYS A 689 50.00 37.20 -64.00
CA LYS A 689 49.47 38.56 -64.26
C LYS A 689 50.55 39.64 -64.19
N LYS A 690 51.65 39.42 -63.46
CA LYS A 690 52.83 40.31 -63.45
C LYS A 690 53.68 40.13 -64.72
N GLN A 691 53.82 38.91 -65.23
CA GLN A 691 54.55 38.68 -66.50
C GLN A 691 53.77 39.11 -67.74
N LYS A 692 52.44 38.99 -67.75
CA LYS A 692 51.61 39.46 -68.88
C LYS A 692 51.61 40.99 -69.02
N LYS A 693 51.55 41.73 -67.91
CA LYS A 693 51.72 43.19 -67.90
C LYS A 693 53.14 43.68 -68.24
N ALA A 694 54.17 42.85 -68.04
CA ALA A 694 55.55 43.19 -68.42
C ALA A 694 55.88 42.87 -69.89
N LYS A 695 55.12 41.95 -70.52
CA LYS A 695 55.23 41.64 -71.97
C LYS A 695 54.39 42.55 -72.87
N GLU A 696 53.38 43.24 -72.34
CA GLU A 696 52.59 44.26 -73.07
C GLU A 696 53.17 45.69 -72.92
N ALA A 697 54.23 45.86 -72.10
CA ALA A 697 54.95 47.13 -71.90
C ALA A 697 56.36 47.13 -72.55
N LYS A 698 56.64 46.17 -73.43
CA LYS A 698 57.79 46.09 -74.34
C LYS A 698 57.26 45.75 -75.72
#